data_AF-A0A0F9G9J0-F1
#
_entry.id   AF-A0A0F9G9J0-F1
#
_cell.length_a   1.000
_cell.length_b   1.000
_cell.length_c   1.000
_cell.angle_alpha   90.00
_cell.angle_beta   90.00
_cell.angle_gamma   90.00
#
_symmetry.space_group_name_H-M   'P 1'
#
loop_
_entity.id
_entity.type
_entity.pdbx_description
1 polymer ?
#
loop_
_entity_poly.entity_id
_entity_poly.type
_entity_poly.pdbx_seq_one_letter_code
_entity_poly.pdbx_strand_id
1 'polypeptide(L)'
;MPYIEVSEFKGMDTRKPRVTGVPGTLFSLKNGHLTRGSHIQRSKSFVSKFSLPTGSGTTDAQVSYRLDAGTTGSCSSIKVGATELLGSPVAFNATLTQTAADIVTEINANTSGGLAHGYSATSTGQRITIIAPSGSGASENGKVLTFVCSGDLAHTGDAFWDSTVFLARLNGADGAVATTDESANGVGSAHLISFSGNAQLDTAQTHFGASSLLLDGSTDKIFFANSVDVEFGAGEFEIDGWIRLNSFKTFQGIVSSWTEHNNSRSWLFWYKGSTDKLVFSYSTDGVGFVELVTTTLSLSLNTWYHVSVSRDSSDNLRIRLDGVEKANSLAAATFFDPFSSTPTKIGAWQVTTNTGFFDGWIDSVRITKGASRHIGDFVVPTVEPDIANTTAGAVMGGLLAGSGTGSSATFGMHGQGDNLFVFGGFTEPAGIPAGVTYQRLAHPDDPGGTQILRILDAENFDGKIYAIVEFTDSEIHHYYDGARVTDWDDISAAIASNNSVASALKTKIDLSPDFTGTVLTNVVTIEAAVAGVGFTIAATAQNFGAINDQVITLAQTVANNAGAGEVLATGTLTVTGGTPNTASEGSVDLTGGASGSVDGITVNGVEIMSGAESFDASLTVTATNVAANITANTSAPDYNATSVGTLITITALQSAGADPNTFVVVSSTTTITSTDVDMGTVTTGVTNAITALTVDGVSVIDNRVNYAPEGSNSETATDLAAEINGTTSSPNYTAAAVGNVVTITAIAGTGAGANGFVVAR
;
A
#
# COMPACT_ATOMS: atom_id res chain seq x y z
N MET A 1 -20.79 32.53 -1.25
CA MET A 1 -21.05 32.28 -2.68
C MET A 1 -21.77 33.49 -3.26
N PRO A 2 -21.21 34.22 -4.24
CA PRO A 2 -21.97 35.26 -4.93
C PRO A 2 -23.02 34.59 -5.81
N TYR A 3 -24.30 34.88 -5.60
CA TYR A 3 -25.40 34.47 -6.48
C TYR A 3 -25.83 35.63 -7.37
N ILE A 4 -26.19 35.34 -8.61
CA ILE A 4 -26.82 36.30 -9.52
C ILE A 4 -28.33 36.18 -9.33
N GLU A 5 -28.95 37.23 -8.80
CA GLU A 5 -30.41 37.30 -8.66
C GLU A 5 -30.99 37.86 -9.98
N VAL A 6 -31.70 37.02 -10.73
CA VAL A 6 -32.42 37.45 -11.94
C VAL A 6 -33.82 37.88 -11.51
N SER A 7 -34.04 39.19 -11.41
CA SER A 7 -35.27 39.77 -10.83
C SER A 7 -36.51 39.72 -11.73
N GLU A 8 -36.36 39.65 -13.06
CA GLU A 8 -37.47 39.38 -13.99
C GLU A 8 -37.01 38.62 -15.24
N PHE A 9 -37.69 37.52 -15.58
CA PHE A 9 -37.54 36.80 -16.85
C PHE A 9 -38.93 36.68 -17.51
N LYS A 10 -39.21 37.51 -18.54
CA LYS A 10 -40.52 37.49 -19.24
C LYS A 10 -40.52 36.45 -20.36
N GLY A 11 -40.63 35.17 -19.97
CA GLY A 11 -40.85 34.04 -20.88
C GLY A 11 -42.34 33.77 -21.14
N MET A 12 -42.66 33.25 -22.31
CA MET A 12 -44.02 32.80 -22.65
C MET A 12 -44.12 31.27 -22.56
N ASP A 13 -45.20 30.75 -21.97
CA ASP A 13 -45.50 29.32 -21.94
C ASP A 13 -45.64 28.79 -23.38
N THR A 14 -44.82 27.80 -23.73
CA THR A 14 -44.75 27.20 -25.08
C THR A 14 -46.02 26.44 -25.47
N ARG A 15 -46.89 26.13 -24.50
CA ARG A 15 -48.22 25.55 -24.73
C ARG A 15 -49.25 26.58 -25.19
N LYS A 16 -48.96 27.88 -25.07
CA LYS A 16 -49.85 28.94 -25.55
C LYS A 16 -49.49 29.33 -27.00
N PRO A 17 -50.49 29.62 -27.86
CA PRO A 17 -50.23 30.09 -29.22
C PRO A 17 -49.41 31.38 -29.21
N ARG A 18 -48.36 31.46 -30.05
CA ARG A 18 -47.44 32.61 -30.14
C ARG A 18 -48.15 33.96 -30.29
N VAL A 19 -49.32 33.96 -30.92
CA VAL A 19 -50.20 35.14 -31.12
C VAL A 19 -50.70 35.76 -29.82
N THR A 20 -50.67 35.04 -28.70
CA THR A 20 -51.13 35.54 -27.39
C THR A 20 -50.04 36.27 -26.59
N GLY A 21 -48.81 36.35 -27.12
CA GLY A 21 -47.68 37.02 -26.46
C GLY A 21 -47.55 38.49 -26.87
N VAL A 22 -47.09 39.35 -25.95
CA VAL A 22 -46.71 40.72 -26.28
C VAL A 22 -45.49 40.69 -27.21
N PRO A 23 -45.45 41.47 -28.31
CA PRO A 23 -44.28 41.58 -29.17
C PRO A 23 -43.00 41.86 -28.36
N GLY A 24 -41.97 41.03 -28.54
CA GLY A 24 -40.71 41.07 -27.77
C GLY A 24 -40.59 40.04 -26.63
N THR A 25 -41.65 39.30 -26.33
CA THR A 25 -41.63 38.22 -25.32
C THR A 25 -40.86 36.99 -25.83
N LEU A 26 -39.96 36.43 -25.00
CA LEU A 26 -39.13 35.27 -25.36
C LEU A 26 -39.96 33.99 -25.41
N PHE A 27 -40.11 33.40 -26.61
CA PHE A 27 -40.89 32.16 -26.84
C PHE A 27 -40.02 30.89 -26.91
N SER A 28 -38.77 31.01 -27.39
CA SER A 28 -37.81 29.91 -27.42
C SER A 28 -36.40 30.48 -27.41
N LEU A 29 -35.56 29.99 -26.49
CA LEU A 29 -34.12 30.24 -26.46
C LEU A 29 -33.42 28.90 -26.65
N LYS A 30 -32.64 28.77 -27.73
CA LYS A 30 -31.76 27.62 -27.97
C LYS A 30 -30.34 28.15 -28.13
N ASN A 31 -29.41 27.67 -27.31
CA ASN A 31 -28.00 28.07 -27.29
C ASN A 31 -27.77 29.60 -27.10
N GLY A 32 -28.62 30.25 -26.30
CA GLY A 32 -28.44 31.65 -25.93
C GLY A 32 -27.60 31.80 -24.66
N HIS A 33 -26.74 32.81 -24.61
CA HIS A 33 -25.91 33.14 -23.45
C HIS A 33 -26.40 34.43 -22.79
N LEU A 34 -26.50 34.45 -21.46
CA LEU A 34 -26.76 35.65 -20.68
C LEU A 34 -25.43 36.30 -20.30
N THR A 35 -25.22 37.55 -20.72
CA THR A 35 -24.04 38.33 -20.34
C THR A 35 -24.16 38.86 -18.90
N ARG A 36 -23.04 39.28 -18.29
CA ARG A 36 -23.03 39.97 -16.97
C ARG A 36 -23.93 41.23 -16.94
N GLY A 37 -24.22 41.84 -18.09
CA GLY A 37 -25.16 42.96 -18.23
C GLY A 37 -26.62 42.55 -18.47
N SER A 38 -26.98 41.28 -18.29
CA SER A 38 -28.33 40.73 -18.52
C SER A 38 -28.83 40.77 -19.98
N HIS A 39 -27.97 41.01 -20.96
CA HIS A 39 -28.32 40.88 -22.37
C HIS A 39 -28.27 39.42 -22.83
N ILE A 40 -29.26 39.02 -23.65
CA ILE A 40 -29.29 37.73 -24.34
C ILE A 40 -28.54 37.87 -25.66
N GLN A 41 -27.43 37.13 -25.82
CA GLN A 41 -26.67 37.07 -27.07
C GLN A 41 -26.62 35.64 -27.60
N ARG A 42 -26.45 35.47 -28.91
CA ARG A 42 -26.01 34.18 -29.47
C ARG A 42 -24.62 33.88 -28.92
N SER A 43 -24.35 32.62 -28.56
CA SER A 43 -22.97 32.24 -28.25
C SER A 43 -22.09 32.62 -29.43
N LYS A 44 -20.97 33.32 -29.17
CA LYS A 44 -19.95 33.49 -30.20
C LYS A 44 -19.55 32.09 -30.64
N SER A 45 -19.42 31.86 -31.95
CA SER A 45 -18.84 30.61 -32.44
C SER A 45 -17.48 30.46 -31.77
N PHE A 46 -17.19 29.31 -31.19
CA PHE A 46 -15.81 28.99 -30.84
C PHE A 46 -15.03 28.97 -32.15
N VAL A 47 -14.16 29.95 -32.32
CA VAL A 47 -13.22 30.01 -33.44
C VAL A 47 -11.94 29.37 -32.92
N SER A 48 -11.42 28.37 -33.63
CA SER A 48 -10.10 27.84 -33.31
C SER A 48 -9.10 29.00 -33.41
N LYS A 49 -8.54 29.41 -32.26
CA LYS A 49 -7.54 30.48 -32.19
C LYS A 49 -6.13 29.90 -32.20
N PHE A 50 -5.94 28.70 -31.66
CA PHE A 50 -4.67 28.00 -31.58
C PHE A 50 -4.86 26.52 -31.91
N SER A 51 -3.93 25.95 -32.65
CA SER A 51 -3.77 24.49 -32.77
C SER A 51 -2.65 24.07 -31.83
N LEU A 52 -2.96 23.15 -30.92
CA LEU A 52 -1.94 22.61 -30.02
C LEU A 52 -0.92 21.78 -30.85
N PRO A 53 0.39 21.90 -30.58
CA PRO A 53 1.41 21.08 -31.26
C PRO A 53 1.20 19.58 -31.00
N THR A 54 1.54 18.71 -31.94
CA THR A 54 1.56 17.25 -31.73
C THR A 54 2.44 16.88 -30.53
N GLY A 55 1.91 16.09 -29.58
CA GLY A 55 2.58 15.70 -28.33
C GLY A 55 2.16 16.47 -27.07
N SER A 56 1.12 17.31 -27.14
CA SER A 56 0.61 18.13 -26.04
C SER A 56 -0.51 17.48 -25.20
N GLY A 57 -0.61 16.15 -25.24
CA GLY A 57 -1.42 15.40 -24.29
C GLY A 57 -0.66 15.23 -22.97
N THR A 58 -1.38 15.22 -21.85
CA THR A 58 -0.88 14.68 -20.58
C THR A 58 -0.12 13.38 -20.84
N THR A 59 1.03 13.16 -20.20
CA THR A 59 1.63 11.83 -20.20
C THR A 59 0.55 10.85 -19.76
N ASP A 60 0.22 9.87 -20.62
CA ASP A 60 -0.78 8.86 -20.28
C ASP A 60 -0.37 8.21 -18.97
N ALA A 61 -1.32 7.98 -18.06
CA ALA A 61 -1.01 7.36 -16.77
C ALA A 61 -0.32 6.00 -17.03
N GLN A 62 0.84 5.80 -16.43
CA GLN A 62 1.66 4.61 -16.63
C GLN A 62 1.93 3.92 -15.30
N VAL A 63 2.06 2.61 -15.36
CA VAL A 63 2.53 1.80 -14.24
C VAL A 63 3.51 0.77 -14.76
N SER A 64 4.66 0.66 -14.12
CA SER A 64 5.66 -0.34 -14.48
C SER A 64 5.75 -1.40 -13.38
N TYR A 65 5.87 -2.66 -13.80
CA TYR A 65 6.08 -3.82 -12.94
C TYR A 65 7.29 -4.60 -13.44
N ARG A 66 8.18 -5.02 -12.54
CA ARG A 66 9.33 -5.87 -12.88
C ARG A 66 9.00 -7.31 -12.49
N LEU A 67 9.30 -8.25 -13.38
CA LEU A 67 9.28 -9.67 -13.04
C LEU A 67 10.58 -10.03 -12.33
N ASP A 68 10.49 -10.47 -11.08
CA ASP A 68 11.68 -10.72 -10.24
C ASP A 68 11.92 -12.22 -9.96
N ALA A 69 10.93 -13.09 -10.20
CA ALA A 69 11.05 -14.56 -10.17
C ALA A 69 9.98 -15.24 -11.03
N GLY A 70 10.15 -16.55 -11.31
CA GLY A 70 9.17 -17.38 -12.03
C GLY A 70 9.67 -17.91 -13.38
N THR A 71 10.32 -19.07 -13.38
CA THR A 71 10.65 -19.86 -14.59
C THR A 71 9.67 -21.01 -14.83
N THR A 72 8.78 -21.27 -13.86
CA THR A 72 7.73 -22.30 -13.88
C THR A 72 6.44 -21.67 -13.36
N GLY A 73 5.32 -21.86 -14.06
CA GLY A 73 4.03 -21.27 -13.69
C GLY A 73 3.36 -20.45 -14.79
N SER A 74 2.39 -19.63 -14.41
CA SER A 74 1.66 -18.74 -15.32
C SER A 74 0.98 -17.59 -14.60
N CYS A 75 0.81 -16.45 -15.29
CA CYS A 75 -0.11 -15.40 -14.89
C CYS A 75 -1.50 -15.65 -15.48
N SER A 76 -2.47 -15.87 -14.60
CA SER A 76 -3.87 -16.15 -14.94
C SER A 76 -4.72 -14.88 -15.09
N SER A 77 -4.31 -13.77 -14.48
CA SER A 77 -5.01 -12.48 -14.57
C SER A 77 -4.03 -11.32 -14.35
N ILE A 78 -4.23 -10.25 -15.12
CA ILE A 78 -3.58 -8.94 -14.93
C ILE A 78 -4.65 -7.87 -15.05
N LYS A 79 -4.89 -7.10 -13.99
CA LYS A 79 -5.95 -6.09 -13.95
C LYS A 79 -5.44 -4.70 -13.65
N VAL A 80 -6.08 -3.69 -14.23
CA VAL A 80 -6.00 -2.30 -13.77
C VAL A 80 -7.35 -1.92 -13.16
N GLY A 81 -7.40 -1.76 -11.85
CA GLY A 81 -8.65 -1.67 -11.09
C GLY A 81 -9.49 -2.93 -11.31
N ALA A 82 -10.69 -2.76 -11.90
CA ALA A 82 -11.57 -3.88 -12.24
C ALA A 82 -11.38 -4.42 -13.67
N THR A 83 -10.55 -3.78 -14.50
CA THR A 83 -10.39 -4.09 -15.93
C THR A 83 -9.36 -5.20 -16.13
N GLU A 84 -9.77 -6.34 -16.70
CA GLU A 84 -8.88 -7.43 -17.10
C GLU A 84 -8.14 -7.09 -18.41
N LEU A 85 -6.83 -7.37 -18.42
CA LEU A 85 -5.95 -7.08 -19.57
C LEU A 85 -5.52 -8.36 -20.32
N LEU A 86 -5.61 -9.54 -19.70
CA LEU A 86 -5.29 -10.80 -20.36
C LEU A 86 -6.54 -11.45 -20.96
N GLY A 87 -6.45 -11.86 -22.23
CA GLY A 87 -7.45 -12.68 -22.90
C GLY A 87 -7.27 -14.17 -22.63
N SER A 88 -6.07 -14.59 -22.26
CA SER A 88 -5.74 -15.95 -21.83
C SER A 88 -4.54 -15.94 -20.86
N PRO A 89 -4.41 -16.97 -20.00
CA PRO A 89 -3.25 -17.09 -19.11
C PRO A 89 -1.93 -17.13 -19.89
N VAL A 90 -0.91 -16.41 -19.39
CA VAL A 90 0.44 -16.37 -19.99
C VAL A 90 1.38 -17.22 -19.15
N ALA A 91 1.95 -18.26 -19.75
CA ALA A 91 2.92 -19.14 -19.09
C ALA A 91 4.27 -18.44 -18.89
N PHE A 92 4.95 -18.78 -17.79
CA PHE A 92 6.32 -18.33 -17.56
C PHE A 92 7.30 -19.05 -18.50
N ASN A 93 8.26 -18.29 -18.99
CA ASN A 93 9.28 -18.75 -19.92
C ASN A 93 10.61 -19.02 -19.17
N ALA A 94 11.58 -19.64 -19.85
CA ALA A 94 12.89 -19.92 -19.29
C ALA A 94 13.69 -18.66 -18.91
N THR A 95 13.30 -17.48 -19.43
CA THR A 95 13.85 -16.19 -19.03
C THR A 95 12.72 -15.21 -18.68
N LEU A 96 12.95 -14.38 -17.66
CA LEU A 96 12.00 -13.35 -17.22
C LEU A 96 11.81 -12.25 -18.27
N THR A 97 12.84 -11.98 -19.09
CA THR A 97 12.76 -11.03 -20.23
C THR A 97 11.78 -11.54 -21.29
N GLN A 98 11.84 -12.84 -21.61
CA GLN A 98 10.90 -13.42 -22.56
C GLN A 98 9.48 -13.47 -21.97
N THR A 99 9.35 -13.80 -20.69
CA THR A 99 8.06 -13.76 -19.98
C THR A 99 7.42 -12.37 -20.02
N ALA A 100 8.20 -11.30 -19.81
CA ALA A 100 7.73 -9.92 -19.94
C ALA A 100 7.26 -9.58 -21.36
N ALA A 101 8.00 -10.04 -22.38
CA ALA A 101 7.62 -9.86 -23.78
C ALA A 101 6.33 -10.62 -24.15
N ASP A 102 6.16 -11.83 -23.64
CA ASP A 102 4.97 -12.67 -23.86
C ASP A 102 3.73 -12.03 -23.23
N ILE A 103 3.84 -11.50 -21.99
CA ILE A 103 2.76 -10.76 -21.32
C ILE A 103 2.38 -9.49 -22.10
N VAL A 104 3.36 -8.71 -22.55
CA VAL A 104 3.11 -7.49 -23.34
C VAL A 104 2.41 -7.81 -24.66
N THR A 105 2.81 -8.91 -25.31
CA THR A 105 2.19 -9.36 -26.56
C THR A 105 0.72 -9.69 -26.35
N GLU A 106 0.40 -10.43 -25.28
CA GLU A 106 -0.99 -10.78 -24.94
C GLU A 106 -1.83 -9.54 -24.62
N ILE A 107 -1.35 -8.62 -23.78
CA ILE A 107 -2.06 -7.38 -23.44
C ILE A 107 -2.35 -6.56 -24.72
N ASN A 108 -1.35 -6.40 -25.59
CA ASN A 108 -1.52 -5.62 -26.80
C ASN A 108 -2.43 -6.30 -27.83
N ALA A 109 -2.49 -7.62 -27.87
CA ALA A 109 -3.42 -8.37 -28.72
C ALA A 109 -4.89 -8.13 -28.31
N ASN A 110 -5.14 -7.85 -27.03
CA ASN A 110 -6.48 -7.65 -26.46
C ASN A 110 -6.96 -6.18 -26.49
N THR A 111 -6.21 -5.29 -27.12
CA THR A 111 -6.57 -3.86 -27.29
C THR A 111 -7.75 -3.62 -28.23
N SER A 112 -8.16 -4.61 -29.03
CA SER A 112 -9.28 -4.51 -29.98
C SER A 112 -10.05 -5.83 -30.07
N GLY A 113 -11.39 -5.81 -30.01
CA GLY A 113 -12.24 -7.02 -30.04
C GLY A 113 -13.08 -7.24 -28.78
N GLY A 114 -13.39 -8.50 -28.44
CA GLY A 114 -14.34 -8.89 -27.37
C GLY A 114 -13.94 -8.54 -25.93
N LEU A 115 -12.69 -8.15 -25.69
CA LEU A 115 -12.12 -7.71 -24.41
C LEU A 115 -11.39 -6.35 -24.56
N ALA A 116 -11.91 -5.43 -25.38
CA ALA A 116 -11.25 -4.15 -25.66
C ALA A 116 -11.12 -3.25 -24.41
N HIS A 117 -9.98 -3.35 -23.72
CA HIS A 117 -9.67 -2.59 -22.50
C HIS A 117 -8.99 -1.24 -22.75
N GLY A 118 -8.44 -1.01 -23.96
CA GLY A 118 -7.83 0.26 -24.38
C GLY A 118 -6.43 0.56 -23.80
N TYR A 119 -5.97 -0.15 -22.77
CA TYR A 119 -4.58 -0.08 -22.30
C TYR A 119 -3.60 -0.70 -23.31
N SER A 120 -2.42 -0.11 -23.44
CA SER A 120 -1.30 -0.73 -24.17
C SER A 120 -0.18 -1.10 -23.20
N ALA A 121 0.75 -1.96 -23.63
CA ALA A 121 1.90 -2.33 -22.81
C ALA A 121 3.21 -2.31 -23.62
N THR A 122 4.32 -2.07 -22.93
CA THR A 122 5.68 -2.21 -23.46
C THR A 122 6.54 -3.00 -22.48
N SER A 123 7.64 -3.60 -22.94
CA SER A 123 8.63 -4.21 -22.05
C SER A 123 10.04 -3.70 -22.34
N THR A 124 10.87 -3.67 -21.30
CA THR A 124 12.32 -3.42 -21.40
C THR A 124 13.01 -4.34 -20.41
N GLY A 125 13.72 -5.36 -20.92
CA GLY A 125 14.21 -6.44 -20.09
C GLY A 125 13.04 -7.19 -19.41
N GLN A 126 13.09 -7.27 -18.09
CA GLN A 126 12.09 -7.97 -17.26
C GLN A 126 10.98 -7.03 -16.77
N ARG A 127 11.04 -5.74 -17.14
CA ARG A 127 10.07 -4.72 -16.75
C ARG A 127 8.98 -4.59 -17.81
N ILE A 128 7.73 -4.70 -17.39
CA ILE A 128 6.50 -4.46 -18.14
C ILE A 128 6.00 -3.06 -17.77
N THR A 129 5.62 -2.25 -18.74
CA THR A 129 5.00 -0.94 -18.52
C THR A 129 3.63 -0.94 -19.17
N ILE A 130 2.58 -0.71 -18.38
CA ILE A 130 1.20 -0.58 -18.86
C ILE A 130 0.89 0.91 -18.98
N ILE A 131 0.30 1.27 -20.12
CA ILE A 131 0.02 2.64 -20.52
C ILE A 131 -1.50 2.77 -20.68
N ALA A 132 -2.09 3.71 -19.94
CA ALA A 132 -3.52 4.01 -20.00
C ALA A 132 -3.95 4.47 -21.40
N PRO A 133 -5.24 4.33 -21.75
CA PRO A 133 -5.76 4.82 -23.03
C PRO A 133 -5.50 6.32 -23.20
N SER A 134 -5.14 6.74 -24.41
CA SER A 134 -4.84 8.15 -24.72
C SER A 134 -5.99 9.08 -24.30
N GLY A 135 -5.69 10.07 -23.46
CA GLY A 135 -6.67 11.08 -23.01
C GLY A 135 -7.53 10.67 -21.79
N SER A 136 -7.19 9.57 -21.12
CA SER A 136 -7.87 9.10 -19.91
C SER A 136 -7.35 9.75 -18.61
N GLY A 137 -6.11 10.24 -18.61
CA GLY A 137 -5.51 11.13 -17.60
C GLY A 137 -5.99 10.92 -16.15
N ALA A 138 -6.83 11.84 -15.65
CA ALA A 138 -7.27 11.86 -14.26
C ALA A 138 -8.20 10.71 -13.83
N SER A 139 -8.88 10.03 -14.76
CA SER A 139 -9.80 8.93 -14.40
C SER A 139 -9.09 7.59 -14.13
N GLU A 140 -7.83 7.48 -14.55
CA GLU A 140 -7.02 6.27 -14.44
C GLU A 140 -5.95 6.37 -13.35
N ASN A 141 -5.62 7.59 -12.90
CA ASN A 141 -4.76 7.82 -11.74
C ASN A 141 -5.36 7.19 -10.49
N GLY A 142 -4.54 6.49 -9.70
CA GLY A 142 -4.97 5.87 -8.45
C GLY A 142 -5.53 4.45 -8.59
N LYS A 143 -5.60 3.89 -9.80
CA LYS A 143 -6.02 2.49 -9.99
C LYS A 143 -4.88 1.53 -9.67
N VAL A 144 -5.21 0.47 -8.94
CA VAL A 144 -4.29 -0.59 -8.54
C VAL A 144 -4.08 -1.53 -9.72
N LEU A 145 -2.82 -1.78 -10.07
CA LEU A 145 -2.43 -2.90 -10.91
C LEU A 145 -2.46 -4.18 -10.08
N THR A 146 -3.03 -5.27 -10.59
CA THR A 146 -3.11 -6.56 -9.88
C THR A 146 -2.64 -7.68 -10.79
N PHE A 147 -1.64 -8.44 -10.37
CA PHE A 147 -1.28 -9.72 -10.99
C PHE A 147 -1.80 -10.90 -10.15
N VAL A 148 -2.36 -11.90 -10.83
CA VAL A 148 -2.70 -13.21 -10.24
C VAL A 148 -1.90 -14.28 -10.99
N CYS A 149 -0.79 -14.71 -10.40
CA CYS A 149 0.11 -15.69 -11.00
C CYS A 149 0.35 -16.85 -10.03
N SER A 150 0.64 -18.03 -10.56
CA SER A 150 0.91 -19.27 -9.81
C SER A 150 2.21 -19.89 -10.29
N GLY A 151 3.07 -20.41 -9.40
CA GLY A 151 4.37 -20.99 -9.73
C GLY A 151 5.41 -20.81 -8.62
N ASP A 152 6.70 -20.92 -8.94
CA ASP A 152 7.85 -20.65 -8.02
C ASP A 152 7.99 -19.15 -7.70
N LEU A 153 6.91 -18.53 -7.20
CA LEU A 153 6.86 -17.16 -6.73
C LEU A 153 7.09 -17.13 -5.21
N ALA A 154 8.32 -17.39 -4.80
CA ALA A 154 8.77 -17.10 -3.43
C ALA A 154 9.39 -15.70 -3.40
N HIS A 155 8.55 -14.66 -3.47
CA HIS A 155 8.92 -13.34 -2.97
C HIS A 155 8.39 -13.23 -1.54
N THR A 156 9.28 -13.29 -0.56
CA THR A 156 9.05 -12.60 0.71
C THR A 156 9.44 -11.16 0.44
N GLY A 157 8.45 -10.28 0.29
CA GLY A 157 8.74 -8.87 0.12
C GLY A 157 9.45 -8.30 1.35
N ASP A 158 9.88 -7.04 1.23
CA ASP A 158 10.58 -6.37 2.31
C ASP A 158 9.65 -6.16 3.52
N ALA A 159 9.81 -6.96 4.56
CA ALA A 159 9.04 -6.85 5.80
C ALA A 159 9.22 -5.50 6.52
N PHE A 160 10.27 -4.75 6.17
CA PHE A 160 10.56 -3.42 6.69
C PHE A 160 10.28 -2.32 5.66
N TRP A 161 9.50 -2.62 4.61
CA TRP A 161 9.19 -1.67 3.55
C TRP A 161 8.55 -0.41 4.13
N ASP A 162 7.55 -0.55 5.01
CA ASP A 162 6.84 0.57 5.63
C ASP A 162 7.72 1.40 6.60
N SER A 163 8.89 0.88 6.96
CA SER A 163 9.89 1.61 7.77
C SER A 163 11.03 2.17 6.92
N THR A 164 11.06 1.89 5.61
CA THR A 164 12.09 2.39 4.69
C THR A 164 11.75 3.82 4.30
N VAL A 165 12.61 4.76 4.69
CA VAL A 165 12.39 6.20 4.51
C VAL A 165 13.27 6.81 3.42
N PHE A 166 14.29 6.08 2.96
CA PHE A 166 15.10 6.45 1.80
C PHE A 166 15.64 5.19 1.14
N LEU A 167 15.57 5.12 -0.19
CA LEU A 167 16.17 4.06 -0.98
C LEU A 167 16.67 4.63 -2.31
N ALA A 168 17.98 4.59 -2.50
CA ALA A 168 18.60 4.90 -3.79
C ALA A 168 19.30 3.66 -4.33
N ARG A 169 18.63 2.95 -5.24
CA ARG A 169 19.23 1.85 -6.00
C ARG A 169 20.22 2.31 -7.07
N LEU A 170 20.17 3.59 -7.46
CA LEU A 170 21.17 4.22 -8.33
C LEU A 170 21.23 3.60 -9.74
N ASN A 171 20.09 3.10 -10.22
CA ASN A 171 19.91 2.58 -11.57
C ASN A 171 19.67 3.70 -12.59
N GLY A 172 20.42 3.69 -13.68
CA GLY A 172 20.30 4.68 -14.74
C GLY A 172 21.29 4.44 -15.88
N ALA A 173 21.32 5.39 -16.83
CA ALA A 173 22.27 5.37 -17.92
C ALA A 173 23.66 5.81 -17.44
N ASP A 174 24.69 5.36 -18.15
CA ASP A 174 26.07 5.79 -17.93
C ASP A 174 26.21 7.31 -18.03
N GLY A 175 26.85 7.92 -17.03
CA GLY A 175 27.02 9.37 -16.92
C GLY A 175 25.79 10.15 -16.46
N ALA A 176 24.72 9.48 -16.04
CA ALA A 176 23.53 10.17 -15.54
C ALA A 176 23.81 10.90 -14.22
N VAL A 177 23.29 12.12 -14.10
CA VAL A 177 23.44 13.00 -12.92
C VAL A 177 22.13 13.22 -12.18
N ALA A 178 21.22 12.26 -12.32
CA ALA A 178 19.91 12.27 -11.69
C ALA A 178 19.49 10.83 -11.35
N THR A 179 18.78 10.69 -10.24
CA THR A 179 18.19 9.44 -9.79
C THR A 179 16.98 9.76 -8.92
N THR A 180 16.20 8.75 -8.55
CA THR A 180 14.97 8.90 -7.79
C THR A 180 15.13 8.23 -6.43
N ASP A 181 14.54 8.82 -5.39
CA ASP A 181 14.30 8.12 -4.14
C ASP A 181 13.15 7.13 -4.35
N GLU A 182 13.47 5.85 -4.28
CA GLU A 182 12.56 4.73 -4.51
C GLU A 182 11.85 4.29 -3.23
N SER A 183 12.02 4.99 -2.10
CA SER A 183 11.38 4.68 -0.81
C SER A 183 9.88 4.95 -0.73
N ALA A 184 9.26 5.48 -1.80
CA ALA A 184 7.90 5.98 -1.81
C ALA A 184 6.85 4.90 -1.44
N ASN A 185 6.60 4.77 -0.14
CA ASN A 185 5.68 3.82 0.51
C ASN A 185 4.53 4.54 1.26
N GLY A 186 4.52 5.87 1.27
CA GLY A 186 3.54 6.69 1.99
C GLY A 186 3.84 6.93 3.47
N VAL A 187 5.00 6.50 3.98
CA VAL A 187 5.39 6.60 5.40
C VAL A 187 6.52 7.63 5.63
N GLY A 188 7.12 8.18 4.57
CA GLY A 188 8.13 9.23 4.62
C GLY A 188 7.97 10.28 3.50
N SER A 189 8.84 11.29 3.50
CA SER A 189 8.85 12.33 2.46
C SER A 189 9.54 11.83 1.20
N ALA A 190 9.01 12.12 0.01
CA ALA A 190 9.73 11.85 -1.23
C ALA A 190 10.97 12.76 -1.33
N HIS A 191 12.16 12.18 -1.32
CA HIS A 191 13.40 12.95 -1.32
C HIS A 191 13.87 13.30 -2.73
N LEU A 192 14.03 14.61 -3.03
CA LEU A 192 14.67 15.06 -4.26
C LEU A 192 16.19 14.89 -4.16
N ILE A 193 16.73 13.91 -4.87
CA ILE A 193 18.17 13.61 -4.89
C ILE A 193 18.88 14.54 -5.87
N SER A 194 19.84 15.31 -5.37
CA SER A 194 20.69 16.22 -6.15
C SER A 194 22.12 15.72 -6.20
N PHE A 195 22.73 15.76 -7.39
CA PHE A 195 24.15 15.45 -7.60
C PHE A 195 24.99 16.73 -7.49
N SER A 196 26.23 16.59 -7.01
CA SER A 196 27.19 17.69 -6.87
C SER A 196 28.57 17.24 -7.35
N GLY A 197 29.34 18.19 -7.88
CA GLY A 197 30.63 17.91 -8.49
C GLY A 197 30.43 17.31 -9.88
N ASN A 198 31.20 16.28 -10.19
CA ASN A 198 31.07 15.42 -11.37
C ASN A 198 30.58 14.01 -10.99
N ALA A 199 29.91 13.88 -9.84
CA ALA A 199 29.23 12.66 -9.43
C ALA A 199 28.28 12.21 -10.53
N GLN A 200 28.27 10.92 -10.84
CA GLN A 200 27.46 10.36 -11.91
C GLN A 200 27.17 8.88 -11.66
N LEU A 201 26.15 8.35 -12.32
CA LEU A 201 25.93 6.91 -12.41
C LEU A 201 26.92 6.30 -13.40
N ASP A 202 27.54 5.20 -13.01
CA ASP A 202 28.52 4.44 -13.78
C ASP A 202 28.01 3.04 -14.04
N THR A 203 28.03 2.64 -15.31
CA THR A 203 27.65 1.29 -15.76
C THR A 203 28.84 0.33 -15.81
N ALA A 204 30.07 0.85 -15.73
CA ALA A 204 31.27 0.01 -15.77
C ALA A 204 31.47 -0.77 -14.46
N GLN A 205 31.01 -0.24 -13.33
CA GLN A 205 30.98 -0.95 -12.05
C GLN A 205 29.58 -0.88 -11.45
N THR A 206 28.99 -2.05 -11.21
CA THR A 206 27.68 -2.20 -10.56
C THR A 206 27.76 -3.34 -9.55
N HIS A 207 26.95 -3.28 -8.50
CA HIS A 207 26.70 -4.44 -7.64
C HIS A 207 25.36 -5.06 -8.01
N PHE A 208 24.32 -4.23 -8.05
CA PHE A 208 22.99 -4.60 -8.51
C PHE A 208 22.55 -3.76 -9.70
N GLY A 209 21.48 -4.21 -10.37
CA GLY A 209 20.84 -3.45 -11.44
C GLY A 209 21.77 -3.04 -12.60
N ALA A 210 21.58 -1.82 -13.08
CA ALA A 210 22.16 -1.31 -14.32
C ALA A 210 23.37 -0.38 -14.12
N SER A 211 23.50 0.28 -12.96
CA SER A 211 24.56 1.24 -12.67
C SER A 211 24.78 1.39 -11.16
N SER A 212 25.89 2.02 -10.76
CA SER A 212 26.11 2.49 -9.38
C SER A 212 26.59 3.94 -9.35
N LEU A 213 26.60 4.59 -8.18
CA LEU A 213 27.09 5.96 -8.05
C LEU A 213 28.62 6.00 -8.01
N LEU A 214 29.25 6.67 -8.98
CA LEU A 214 30.69 6.93 -9.02
C LEU A 214 31.03 8.27 -8.37
N LEU A 215 32.04 8.26 -7.49
CA LEU A 215 32.53 9.39 -6.72
C LEU A 215 34.06 9.48 -6.78
N ASP A 216 34.59 10.69 -7.02
CA ASP A 216 36.02 10.95 -7.26
C ASP A 216 36.88 11.16 -5.99
N GLY A 217 36.27 11.12 -4.80
CA GLY A 217 36.95 11.39 -3.54
C GLY A 217 37.30 12.85 -3.29
N SER A 218 36.81 13.80 -4.09
CA SER A 218 37.16 15.23 -3.97
C SER A 218 35.94 16.12 -3.75
N THR A 219 34.99 16.13 -4.70
CA THR A 219 33.80 17.02 -4.62
C THR A 219 32.48 16.28 -4.75
N ASP A 220 32.55 15.03 -5.19
CA ASP A 220 31.41 14.25 -5.60
C ASP A 220 30.56 13.78 -4.44
N LYS A 221 29.26 14.01 -4.54
CA LYS A 221 28.25 13.51 -3.60
C LYS A 221 26.88 13.58 -4.25
N ILE A 222 25.95 12.81 -3.69
CA ILE A 222 24.52 13.08 -3.84
C ILE A 222 23.96 13.52 -2.50
N PHE A 223 22.86 14.28 -2.51
CA PHE A 223 22.25 14.78 -1.29
C PHE A 223 20.77 15.08 -1.49
N PHE A 224 20.03 15.10 -0.39
CA PHE A 224 18.65 15.59 -0.32
C PHE A 224 18.49 16.54 0.86
N ALA A 225 17.45 17.36 0.83
CA ALA A 225 17.19 18.34 1.88
C ALA A 225 17.05 17.67 3.26
N ASN A 226 17.32 18.43 4.33
CA ASN A 226 17.07 17.94 5.69
C ASN A 226 15.61 17.46 5.83
N SER A 227 15.39 16.34 6.49
CA SER A 227 14.05 15.79 6.74
C SER A 227 13.97 15.12 8.11
N VAL A 228 12.78 15.14 8.69
CA VAL A 228 12.40 14.34 9.86
C VAL A 228 12.63 12.85 9.64
N ASP A 229 12.63 12.39 8.39
CA ASP A 229 12.85 10.99 7.99
C ASP A 229 14.21 10.44 8.44
N VAL A 230 15.21 11.31 8.64
CA VAL A 230 16.58 10.96 9.04
C VAL A 230 16.94 11.44 10.45
N GLU A 231 15.95 11.94 11.19
CA GLU A 231 16.05 12.32 12.61
C GLU A 231 15.74 11.10 13.47
N PHE A 232 16.77 10.34 13.85
CA PHE A 232 16.58 9.07 14.57
C PHE A 232 16.27 9.27 16.06
N GLY A 233 16.69 10.40 16.66
CA GLY A 233 16.52 10.65 18.09
C GLY A 233 17.00 9.49 18.97
N ALA A 234 16.09 8.91 19.75
CA ALA A 234 16.35 7.72 20.57
C ALA A 234 15.81 6.41 19.95
N GLY A 235 15.21 6.47 18.75
CA GLY A 235 14.53 5.35 18.11
C GLY A 235 15.46 4.37 17.41
N GLU A 236 14.88 3.23 17.01
CA GLU A 236 15.54 2.22 16.18
C GLU A 236 15.77 2.73 14.76
N PHE A 237 16.84 2.25 14.13
CA PHE A 237 17.11 2.52 12.73
C PHE A 237 18.10 1.50 12.14
N GLU A 238 18.16 1.45 10.82
CA GLU A 238 19.25 0.81 10.09
C GLU A 238 19.60 1.59 8.82
N ILE A 239 20.89 1.74 8.58
CA ILE A 239 21.45 2.27 7.33
C ILE A 239 22.29 1.16 6.72
N ASP A 240 22.02 0.81 5.47
CA ASP A 240 22.73 -0.24 4.76
C ASP A 240 22.96 0.10 3.28
N GLY A 241 23.94 -0.57 2.67
CA GLY A 241 24.26 -0.41 1.25
C GLY A 241 25.58 -1.07 0.87
N TRP A 242 25.93 -0.94 -0.40
CA TRP A 242 27.16 -1.52 -0.97
C TRP A 242 28.17 -0.44 -1.27
N ILE A 243 29.43 -0.71 -0.95
CA ILE A 243 30.56 0.17 -1.25
C ILE A 243 31.67 -0.58 -1.99
N ARG A 244 32.37 0.12 -2.87
CA ARG A 244 33.57 -0.35 -3.55
C ARG A 244 34.63 0.74 -3.56
N LEU A 245 35.69 0.53 -2.81
CA LEU A 245 36.74 1.54 -2.60
C LEU A 245 37.71 1.59 -3.78
N ASN A 246 37.99 2.79 -4.29
CA ASN A 246 39.05 3.05 -5.26
C ASN A 246 40.37 3.44 -4.56
N SER A 247 40.29 4.03 -3.36
CA SER A 247 41.46 4.30 -2.51
C SER A 247 41.17 4.20 -1.01
N PHE A 248 42.23 4.14 -0.20
CA PHE A 248 42.16 4.18 1.27
C PHE A 248 42.36 5.61 1.80
N LYS A 249 41.55 6.56 1.34
CA LYS A 249 41.56 7.92 1.89
C LYS A 249 41.24 7.94 3.38
N THR A 250 41.89 8.86 4.09
CA THR A 250 41.80 8.95 5.57
C THR A 250 40.36 9.12 6.06
N PHE A 251 39.53 9.88 5.35
CA PHE A 251 38.13 10.14 5.68
C PHE A 251 37.27 9.98 4.44
N GLN A 252 36.33 9.03 4.45
CA GLN A 252 35.41 8.77 3.34
C GLN A 252 33.99 8.60 3.88
N GLY A 253 33.14 9.62 3.74
CA GLY A 253 31.75 9.58 4.21
C GLY A 253 30.90 8.67 3.32
N ILE A 254 30.16 7.75 3.92
CA ILE A 254 29.24 6.85 3.19
C ILE A 254 27.86 7.49 3.18
N VAL A 255 27.28 7.74 4.36
CA VAL A 255 26.03 8.49 4.54
C VAL A 255 26.15 9.40 5.75
N SER A 256 25.64 10.63 5.66
CA SER A 256 25.82 11.63 6.70
C SER A 256 24.71 12.68 6.78
N SER A 257 24.20 12.90 7.99
CA SER A 257 23.47 14.12 8.38
C SER A 257 24.35 15.08 9.21
N TRP A 258 25.66 14.80 9.29
CA TRP A 258 26.64 15.62 9.96
C TRP A 258 27.07 16.77 9.06
N THR A 259 27.08 17.99 9.57
CA THR A 259 27.23 19.20 8.75
C THR A 259 28.68 19.70 8.67
N GLU A 260 29.33 19.92 9.82
CA GLU A 260 30.68 20.45 9.90
C GLU A 260 31.55 19.77 10.95
N HIS A 261 32.88 19.85 10.77
CA HIS A 261 33.83 19.25 11.69
C HIS A 261 33.69 19.80 13.11
N ASN A 262 33.27 21.04 13.37
CA ASN A 262 33.35 21.65 14.72
C ASN A 262 32.02 22.21 15.28
N ASN A 263 30.92 22.14 14.53
CA ASN A 263 29.60 22.60 14.98
C ASN A 263 28.49 21.84 14.24
N SER A 264 27.29 21.78 14.81
CA SER A 264 26.10 21.15 14.20
C SER A 264 26.31 19.69 13.76
N ARG A 265 26.89 18.89 14.66
CA ARG A 265 27.15 17.45 14.46
C ARG A 265 25.87 16.66 14.76
N SER A 266 25.41 15.83 13.83
CA SER A 266 24.35 14.83 14.07
C SER A 266 24.99 13.44 14.06
N TRP A 267 24.72 12.63 13.04
CA TRP A 267 25.30 11.32 12.84
C TRP A 267 26.04 11.18 11.49
N LEU A 268 27.01 10.28 11.44
CA LEU A 268 27.86 10.02 10.29
C LEU A 268 28.27 8.54 10.25
N PHE A 269 27.98 7.86 9.14
CA PHE A 269 28.56 6.55 8.83
C PHE A 269 29.66 6.69 7.78
N TRP A 270 30.87 6.22 8.09
CA TRP A 270 32.05 6.51 7.28
C TRP A 270 33.14 5.44 7.37
N TYR A 271 34.04 5.47 6.38
CA TYR A 271 35.21 4.62 6.32
C TYR A 271 36.49 5.43 6.57
N LYS A 272 37.33 4.92 7.49
CA LYS A 272 38.61 5.51 7.90
C LYS A 272 39.77 4.74 7.28
N GLY A 273 40.20 5.15 6.08
CA GLY A 273 41.22 4.42 5.31
C GLY A 273 42.60 4.35 5.97
N SER A 274 42.97 5.31 6.83
CA SER A 274 44.27 5.30 7.51
C SER A 274 44.45 4.13 8.49
N THR A 275 43.35 3.53 8.94
CA THR A 275 43.36 2.41 9.89
C THR A 275 42.51 1.23 9.44
N ASP A 276 41.91 1.35 8.25
CA ASP A 276 41.00 0.38 7.64
C ASP A 276 39.86 -0.06 8.57
N LYS A 277 39.01 0.91 8.92
CA LYS A 277 37.90 0.75 9.86
C LYS A 277 36.63 1.42 9.36
N LEU A 278 35.49 0.80 9.65
CA LEU A 278 34.20 1.48 9.58
C LEU A 278 33.91 2.15 10.92
N VAL A 279 33.31 3.33 10.85
CA VAL A 279 33.03 4.16 12.01
C VAL A 279 31.64 4.74 11.87
N PHE A 280 30.88 4.66 12.97
CA PHE A 280 29.65 5.42 13.13
C PHE A 280 29.85 6.44 14.25
N SER A 281 29.82 7.72 13.88
CA SER A 281 30.01 8.83 14.81
C SER A 281 28.65 9.51 15.00
N TYR A 282 28.27 9.80 16.25
CA TYR A 282 27.03 10.52 16.56
C TYR A 282 27.25 11.56 17.66
N SER A 283 26.42 12.60 17.67
CA SER A 283 26.40 13.65 18.71
C SER A 283 25.11 13.58 19.50
N THR A 284 25.14 14.05 20.75
CA THR A 284 23.97 14.22 21.63
C THR A 284 23.68 15.68 21.95
N ASP A 285 24.59 16.60 21.60
CA ASP A 285 24.54 18.02 21.94
C ASP A 285 24.84 18.94 20.74
N GLY A 286 25.11 18.38 19.56
CA GLY A 286 25.50 19.11 18.36
C GLY A 286 26.96 19.55 18.32
N VAL A 287 27.72 19.31 19.39
CA VAL A 287 29.08 19.83 19.58
C VAL A 287 30.08 18.71 19.84
N GLY A 288 29.86 17.82 20.80
CA GLY A 288 30.66 16.61 21.03
C GLY A 288 30.29 15.48 20.07
N PHE A 289 31.06 14.38 20.08
CA PHE A 289 30.63 13.14 19.43
C PHE A 289 31.16 11.92 20.17
N VAL A 290 30.47 10.80 19.95
CA VAL A 290 30.84 9.45 20.35
C VAL A 290 31.03 8.63 19.07
N GLU A 291 31.97 7.68 19.08
CA GLU A 291 32.22 6.79 17.95
C GLU A 291 32.00 5.33 18.35
N LEU A 292 31.25 4.61 17.52
CA LEU A 292 31.35 3.16 17.43
C LEU A 292 32.34 2.82 16.31
N VAL A 293 33.39 2.08 16.63
CA VAL A 293 34.54 1.85 15.75
C VAL A 293 34.79 0.35 15.61
N THR A 294 34.95 -0.14 14.39
CA THR A 294 35.30 -1.55 14.15
C THR A 294 36.74 -1.87 14.53
N THR A 295 37.00 -3.18 14.67
CA THR A 295 38.35 -3.70 14.47
C THR A 295 38.81 -3.46 13.02
N THR A 296 40.11 -3.62 12.75
CA THR A 296 40.64 -3.49 11.39
C THR A 296 40.05 -4.56 10.47
N LEU A 297 39.53 -4.15 9.31
CA LEU A 297 38.67 -4.97 8.46
C LEU A 297 39.43 -5.81 7.41
N SER A 298 40.65 -5.41 7.07
CA SER A 298 41.46 -5.95 5.97
C SER A 298 40.78 -5.87 4.60
N LEU A 299 40.15 -4.73 4.29
CA LEU A 299 39.49 -4.52 3.00
C LEU A 299 40.50 -4.47 1.84
N SER A 300 40.06 -4.87 0.66
CA SER A 300 40.81 -4.70 -0.59
C SER A 300 40.16 -3.63 -1.46
N LEU A 301 40.99 -2.85 -2.17
CA LEU A 301 40.48 -1.95 -3.20
C LEU A 301 39.80 -2.76 -4.30
N ASN A 302 38.86 -2.13 -5.01
CA ASN A 302 38.18 -2.71 -6.16
C ASN A 302 37.28 -3.92 -5.87
N THR A 303 36.87 -4.10 -4.61
CA THR A 303 35.97 -5.15 -4.16
C THR A 303 34.69 -4.54 -3.58
N TRP A 304 33.54 -5.12 -3.93
CA TRP A 304 32.24 -4.76 -3.35
C TRP A 304 32.11 -5.36 -1.95
N TYR A 305 31.68 -4.52 -1.01
CA TYR A 305 31.40 -4.90 0.36
C TYR A 305 30.03 -4.37 0.77
N HIS A 306 29.26 -5.18 1.48
CA HIS A 306 28.05 -4.70 2.11
C HIS A 306 28.41 -4.11 3.47
N VAL A 307 27.90 -2.90 3.74
CA VAL A 307 28.13 -2.20 5.00
C VAL A 307 26.80 -1.84 5.62
N SER A 308 26.70 -1.99 6.94
CA SER A 308 25.51 -1.54 7.66
C SER A 308 25.84 -1.02 9.04
N VAL A 309 25.00 -0.11 9.51
CA VAL A 309 24.94 0.33 10.90
C VAL A 309 23.49 0.32 11.37
N SER A 310 23.23 -0.22 12.56
CA SER A 310 21.87 -0.27 13.12
C SER A 310 21.83 0.02 14.62
N ARG A 311 20.68 0.48 15.11
CA ARG A 311 20.28 0.49 16.52
C ARG A 311 19.01 -0.33 16.68
N ASP A 312 19.07 -1.38 17.50
CA ASP A 312 17.90 -2.21 17.83
C ASP A 312 17.12 -1.70 19.04
N SER A 313 15.95 -2.31 19.30
CA SER A 313 15.06 -2.04 20.43
C SER A 313 15.69 -2.23 21.81
N SER A 314 16.87 -2.84 21.88
CA SER A 314 17.67 -2.99 23.10
C SER A 314 18.81 -1.95 23.19
N ASP A 315 18.77 -0.91 22.38
CA ASP A 315 19.78 0.16 22.29
C ASP A 315 21.18 -0.29 21.88
N ASN A 316 21.33 -1.48 21.29
CA ASN A 316 22.62 -1.92 20.78
C ASN A 316 22.88 -1.31 19.41
N LEU A 317 23.85 -0.38 19.35
CA LEU A 317 24.44 0.05 18.10
C LEU A 317 25.38 -1.02 17.57
N ARG A 318 25.28 -1.35 16.28
CA ARG A 318 26.13 -2.34 15.61
C ARG A 318 26.62 -1.86 14.27
N ILE A 319 27.87 -2.19 13.93
CA ILE A 319 28.41 -2.04 12.57
C ILE A 319 28.73 -3.43 12.03
N ARG A 320 28.30 -3.71 10.80
CA ARG A 320 28.54 -4.99 10.12
C ARG A 320 29.19 -4.78 8.76
N LEU A 321 29.99 -5.77 8.37
CA LEU A 321 30.62 -5.90 7.06
C LEU A 321 30.27 -7.28 6.49
N ASP A 322 29.72 -7.33 5.29
CA ASP A 322 29.26 -8.55 4.59
C ASP A 322 28.35 -9.41 5.49
N GLY A 323 27.44 -8.75 6.20
CA GLY A 323 26.49 -9.40 7.10
C GLY A 323 27.06 -9.82 8.45
N VAL A 324 28.36 -9.68 8.71
CA VAL A 324 29.01 -10.08 9.97
C VAL A 324 29.28 -8.87 10.86
N GLU A 325 28.92 -8.93 12.13
CA GLU A 325 29.17 -7.91 13.14
C GLU A 325 30.68 -7.70 13.37
N LYS A 326 31.09 -6.42 13.34
CA LYS A 326 32.49 -5.98 13.55
C LYS A 326 32.65 -5.03 14.73
N ALA A 327 31.56 -4.44 15.20
CA ALA A 327 31.50 -3.63 16.41
C ALA A 327 30.09 -3.63 16.99
N ASN A 328 30.00 -3.59 18.32
CA ASN A 328 28.76 -3.28 19.03
C ASN A 328 29.04 -2.39 20.24
N SER A 329 28.03 -1.64 20.67
CA SER A 329 28.01 -0.93 21.95
C SER A 329 26.57 -0.62 22.37
N LEU A 330 26.30 -0.63 23.68
CA LEU A 330 25.06 -0.09 24.21
C LEU A 330 25.10 1.44 24.10
N ALA A 331 24.14 2.00 23.36
CA ALA A 331 24.03 3.43 23.12
C ALA A 331 22.60 3.92 23.37
N ALA A 332 22.21 3.89 24.65
CA ALA A 332 21.00 4.53 25.15
C ALA A 332 21.16 6.06 25.18
N ALA A 333 21.29 6.67 24.00
CA ALA A 333 21.50 8.10 23.82
C ALA A 333 20.49 8.66 22.80
N THR A 334 20.06 9.90 22.98
CA THR A 334 19.27 10.63 21.97
C THR A 334 20.25 11.35 21.05
N PHE A 335 20.20 11.05 19.75
CA PHE A 335 21.04 11.75 18.79
C PHE A 335 20.55 13.18 18.61
N PHE A 336 21.50 14.11 18.46
CA PHE A 336 21.20 15.50 18.19
C PHE A 336 20.74 15.68 16.74
N ASP A 337 19.61 16.34 16.58
CA ASP A 337 19.02 16.65 15.29
C ASP A 337 19.09 18.17 15.05
N PRO A 338 20.03 18.64 14.19
CA PRO A 338 20.15 20.04 13.85
C PRO A 338 19.00 20.41 12.92
N PHE A 339 17.89 20.92 13.45
CA PHE A 339 16.74 21.44 12.68
C PHE A 339 17.09 22.60 11.70
N SER A 340 18.37 22.91 11.52
CA SER A 340 18.89 23.98 10.68
C SER A 340 19.42 23.45 9.33
N SER A 341 18.62 23.61 8.27
CA SER A 341 19.02 23.84 6.85
C SER A 341 20.10 22.97 6.17
N THR A 342 20.55 21.84 6.73
CA THR A 342 21.68 21.09 6.17
C THR A 342 21.29 19.73 5.61
N PRO A 343 21.68 19.42 4.36
CA PRO A 343 21.21 18.24 3.67
C PRO A 343 21.87 16.96 4.17
N THR A 344 21.15 15.85 4.06
CA THR A 344 21.72 14.51 4.19
C THR A 344 22.48 14.17 2.91
N LYS A 345 23.69 13.64 3.07
CA LYS A 345 24.66 13.40 2.00
C LYS A 345 24.98 11.93 1.91
N ILE A 346 25.11 11.42 0.70
CA ILE A 346 25.71 10.13 0.38
C ILE A 346 27.00 10.39 -0.39
N GLY A 347 28.10 9.77 0.06
CA GLY A 347 29.42 9.96 -0.53
C GLY A 347 30.25 11.11 0.05
N ALA A 348 29.74 11.83 1.06
CA ALA A 348 30.48 12.91 1.72
C ALA A 348 29.95 13.18 3.13
N TRP A 349 30.75 13.86 3.95
CA TRP A 349 30.28 14.39 5.23
C TRP A 349 30.57 15.88 5.44
N GLN A 350 31.70 16.43 4.94
CA GLN A 350 32.04 17.84 5.13
C GLN A 350 32.08 18.61 3.79
N VAL A 351 31.52 19.82 3.77
CA VAL A 351 31.35 20.61 2.53
C VAL A 351 32.31 21.81 2.45
N THR A 352 32.77 22.34 3.59
CA THR A 352 33.49 23.63 3.66
C THR A 352 35.01 23.55 3.48
N THR A 353 35.64 22.42 3.78
CA THR A 353 37.12 22.25 3.70
C THR A 353 37.58 21.27 2.62
N ASN A 354 36.67 20.81 1.76
CA ASN A 354 36.94 19.83 0.70
C ASN A 354 37.58 18.52 1.21
N THR A 355 37.09 18.00 2.34
CA THR A 355 37.57 16.78 3.00
C THR A 355 36.41 15.83 3.30
N GLY A 356 36.67 14.51 3.34
CA GLY A 356 35.64 13.54 3.74
C GLY A 356 34.80 12.96 2.61
N PHE A 357 35.21 13.15 1.35
CA PHE A 357 34.55 12.62 0.17
C PHE A 357 34.96 11.16 -0.09
N PHE A 358 34.00 10.37 -0.52
CA PHE A 358 34.18 8.96 -0.85
C PHE A 358 34.84 8.82 -2.23
N ASP A 359 35.84 7.96 -2.34
CA ASP A 359 36.58 7.66 -3.57
C ASP A 359 36.27 6.23 -4.01
N GLY A 360 35.34 6.08 -4.95
CA GLY A 360 34.87 4.79 -5.41
C GLY A 360 33.40 4.77 -5.80
N TRP A 361 32.76 3.62 -5.60
CA TRP A 361 31.37 3.39 -5.99
C TRP A 361 30.50 3.05 -4.79
N ILE A 362 29.26 3.52 -4.84
CA ILE A 362 28.20 3.22 -3.86
C ILE A 362 26.97 2.71 -4.62
N ASP A 363 26.33 1.66 -4.13
CA ASP A 363 25.16 1.05 -4.73
C ASP A 363 24.11 0.70 -3.66
N SER A 364 22.83 0.83 -4.01
CA SER A 364 21.69 0.36 -3.20
C SER A 364 21.70 0.84 -1.75
N VAL A 365 21.84 2.15 -1.55
CA VAL A 365 21.82 2.77 -0.21
C VAL A 365 20.39 2.86 0.30
N ARG A 366 20.18 2.42 1.53
CA ARG A 366 18.88 2.40 2.18
C ARG A 366 18.97 2.92 3.61
N ILE A 367 17.91 3.63 4.02
CA ILE A 367 17.69 4.07 5.39
C ILE A 367 16.32 3.57 5.84
N THR A 368 16.32 2.84 6.95
CA THR A 368 15.13 2.36 7.66
C THR A 368 15.04 3.08 9.00
N LYS A 369 13.89 3.67 9.31
CA LYS A 369 13.62 4.36 10.58
C LYS A 369 12.52 3.65 11.35
N GLY A 370 12.70 3.54 12.66
CA GLY A 370 11.74 2.88 13.56
C GLY A 370 11.92 1.37 13.67
N ALA A 371 12.91 0.78 12.99
CA ALA A 371 13.26 -0.63 13.11
C ALA A 371 14.74 -0.87 12.78
N SER A 372 15.36 -1.84 13.47
CA SER A 372 16.59 -2.49 13.00
C SER A 372 16.21 -3.70 12.17
N ARG A 373 16.64 -3.76 10.90
CA ARG A 373 16.37 -4.89 10.01
C ARG A 373 17.11 -6.14 10.46
N HIS A 374 18.28 -5.96 11.06
CA HIS A 374 19.12 -7.05 11.56
C HIS A 374 19.57 -6.81 13.01
N ILE A 375 19.36 -7.82 13.86
CA ILE A 375 19.74 -7.79 15.30
C ILE A 375 21.04 -8.56 15.61
N GLY A 376 21.64 -9.20 14.60
CA GLY A 376 22.91 -9.95 14.70
C GLY A 376 23.54 -10.14 13.32
N ASP A 377 24.34 -11.19 13.15
CA ASP A 377 24.85 -11.56 11.83
C ASP A 377 23.69 -11.95 10.89
N PHE A 378 23.85 -11.67 9.60
CA PHE A 378 22.87 -12.04 8.57
C PHE A 378 23.55 -12.48 7.28
N VAL A 379 22.81 -13.19 6.44
CA VAL A 379 23.25 -13.51 5.09
C VAL A 379 22.92 -12.32 4.21
N VAL A 380 23.95 -11.72 3.63
CA VAL A 380 23.81 -10.57 2.74
C VAL A 380 22.88 -10.92 1.57
N PRO A 381 21.94 -10.03 1.20
CA PRO A 381 21.11 -10.23 0.02
C PRO A 381 21.97 -10.42 -1.22
N THR A 382 21.65 -11.43 -2.04
CA THR A 382 22.26 -11.67 -3.36
C THR A 382 21.47 -11.02 -4.49
N VAL A 383 20.35 -10.39 -4.14
CA VAL A 383 19.46 -9.67 -5.04
C VAL A 383 19.26 -8.26 -4.50
N GLU A 384 18.95 -7.37 -5.42
CA GLU A 384 18.66 -5.96 -5.13
C GLU A 384 17.48 -5.84 -4.13
N PRO A 385 17.52 -4.86 -3.20
CA PRO A 385 16.43 -4.63 -2.25
C PRO A 385 15.06 -4.53 -2.94
N ASP A 386 14.06 -5.26 -2.46
CA ASP A 386 12.69 -5.21 -2.98
C ASP A 386 11.99 -3.89 -2.60
N ILE A 387 11.02 -3.44 -3.41
CA ILE A 387 10.22 -2.20 -3.22
C ILE A 387 8.82 -2.46 -2.66
N ALA A 388 8.53 -3.67 -2.20
CA ALA A 388 7.19 -3.97 -1.68
C ALA A 388 7.20 -5.00 -0.56
N ASN A 389 6.29 -4.81 0.39
CA ASN A 389 5.88 -5.86 1.33
C ASN A 389 4.99 -6.85 0.57
N THR A 390 5.43 -8.09 0.42
CA THR A 390 4.63 -9.17 -0.15
C THR A 390 4.63 -10.33 0.83
N THR A 391 3.50 -10.49 1.52
CA THR A 391 3.17 -11.75 2.20
C THR A 391 2.70 -12.73 1.13
N ALA A 392 3.18 -13.97 1.19
CA ALA A 392 2.81 -15.03 0.25
C ALA A 392 1.27 -15.14 0.10
N GLY A 393 0.78 -14.92 -1.13
CA GLY A 393 -0.63 -15.08 -1.51
C GLY A 393 -1.42 -13.80 -1.82
N ALA A 394 -0.84 -12.59 -1.73
CA ALA A 394 -1.57 -11.34 -1.90
C ALA A 394 -1.31 -10.62 -3.23
N VAL A 395 -2.41 -10.09 -3.80
CA VAL A 395 -2.56 -9.04 -4.83
C VAL A 395 -1.29 -8.22 -5.07
N MET A 396 -0.67 -8.43 -6.22
CA MET A 396 0.53 -7.72 -6.64
C MET A 396 0.17 -6.50 -7.50
N GLY A 397 0.32 -5.28 -6.96
CA GLY A 397 0.77 -4.21 -7.85
C GLY A 397 0.66 -2.78 -7.38
N GLY A 398 1.33 -1.95 -8.17
CA GLY A 398 1.50 -0.51 -7.95
C GLY A 398 0.32 0.33 -8.43
N LEU A 399 0.38 1.60 -8.09
CA LEU A 399 -0.60 2.62 -8.44
C LEU A 399 -0.32 3.18 -9.83
N LEU A 400 -1.33 3.32 -10.70
CA LEU A 400 -1.20 4.16 -11.89
C LEU A 400 -1.00 5.61 -11.46
N ALA A 401 0.12 6.21 -11.84
CA ALA A 401 0.39 7.62 -11.68
C ALA A 401 0.80 8.22 -13.03
N GLY A 402 0.21 9.34 -13.40
CA GLY A 402 0.83 10.23 -14.40
C GLY A 402 2.23 10.60 -13.93
N SER A 403 3.21 10.56 -14.82
CA SER A 403 4.65 10.79 -14.55
C SER A 403 5.00 12.24 -14.15
N GLY A 404 4.12 12.94 -13.43
CA GLY A 404 4.20 14.36 -13.12
C GLY A 404 4.37 14.71 -11.64
N THR A 405 4.71 13.78 -10.76
CA THR A 405 4.92 14.08 -9.32
C THR A 405 6.35 14.49 -8.95
N GLY A 406 7.21 14.83 -9.92
CA GLY A 406 8.56 15.35 -9.69
C GLY A 406 8.73 16.79 -10.20
N SER A 407 8.83 17.75 -9.27
CA SER A 407 9.50 19.08 -9.35
C SER A 407 9.25 20.05 -10.52
N SER A 408 8.42 19.74 -11.53
CA SER A 408 8.34 20.52 -12.78
C SER A 408 6.93 20.60 -13.39
N ALA A 409 5.90 20.72 -12.55
CA ALA A 409 4.52 20.87 -13.03
C ALA A 409 4.29 22.24 -13.69
N THR A 410 3.61 22.24 -14.85
CA THR A 410 3.08 23.46 -15.47
C THR A 410 1.60 23.62 -15.11
N PHE A 411 1.17 24.85 -14.87
CA PHE A 411 -0.16 25.20 -14.38
C PHE A 411 -0.80 26.21 -15.31
N GLY A 412 -2.08 25.99 -15.63
CA GLY A 412 -2.84 26.87 -16.52
C GLY A 412 -2.27 26.97 -17.93
N MET A 413 -2.99 27.67 -18.80
CA MET A 413 -2.50 28.07 -20.11
C MET A 413 -3.15 29.40 -20.47
N HIS A 414 -2.34 30.39 -20.86
CA HIS A 414 -2.82 31.74 -21.17
C HIS A 414 -2.33 32.19 -22.55
N GLY A 415 -3.20 32.86 -23.30
CA GLY A 415 -2.85 33.39 -24.62
C GLY A 415 -2.47 34.86 -24.54
N GLN A 416 -1.31 35.22 -25.10
CA GLN A 416 -0.88 36.61 -25.29
C GLN A 416 -0.55 36.83 -26.77
N GLY A 417 -1.46 37.47 -27.50
CA GLY A 417 -1.33 37.59 -28.96
C GLY A 417 -1.37 36.22 -29.64
N ASP A 418 -0.29 35.89 -30.37
CA ASP A 418 -0.07 34.60 -31.04
C ASP A 418 0.76 33.61 -30.20
N ASN A 419 1.22 34.02 -29.01
CA ASN A 419 2.00 33.18 -28.11
C ASN A 419 1.10 32.51 -27.07
N LEU A 420 1.42 31.26 -26.72
CA LEU A 420 0.82 30.53 -25.61
C LEU A 420 1.79 30.49 -24.45
N PHE A 421 1.29 30.76 -23.25
CA PHE A 421 2.05 30.71 -22.01
C PHE A 421 1.52 29.61 -21.10
N VAL A 422 2.41 28.93 -20.41
CA VAL A 422 2.11 28.05 -19.27
C VAL A 422 2.93 28.51 -18.07
N PHE A 423 2.41 28.31 -16.87
CA PHE A 423 3.01 28.87 -15.66
C PHE A 423 3.67 27.79 -14.80
N GLY A 424 4.64 28.15 -13.96
CA GLY A 424 5.17 27.23 -12.95
C GLY A 424 6.02 27.95 -11.91
N GLY A 425 6.24 27.33 -10.75
CA GLY A 425 6.95 27.96 -9.63
C GLY A 425 8.48 27.86 -9.72
N PHE A 426 8.99 26.86 -10.44
CA PHE A 426 10.40 26.48 -10.44
C PHE A 426 11.08 26.80 -11.77
N THR A 427 12.26 26.22 -11.99
CA THR A 427 12.95 26.32 -13.27
C THR A 427 12.10 25.73 -14.39
N GLU A 428 12.22 26.29 -15.60
CA GLU A 428 11.51 25.80 -16.78
C GLU A 428 11.70 24.29 -16.98
N PRO A 429 10.61 23.52 -17.06
CA PRO A 429 10.66 22.09 -17.31
C PRO A 429 11.27 21.77 -18.68
N ALA A 430 12.01 20.67 -18.78
CA ALA A 430 12.42 20.15 -20.09
C ALA A 430 11.18 19.69 -20.89
N GLY A 431 11.16 19.95 -22.20
CA GLY A 431 10.11 19.44 -23.09
C GLY A 431 8.90 20.35 -23.29
N ILE A 432 8.98 21.64 -22.95
CA ILE A 432 7.95 22.62 -23.35
C ILE A 432 7.79 22.59 -24.89
N PRO A 433 6.58 22.31 -25.41
CA PRO A 433 6.37 22.22 -26.85
C PRO A 433 6.73 23.52 -27.58
N ALA A 434 7.27 23.39 -28.79
CA ALA A 434 7.56 24.55 -29.64
C ALA A 434 6.28 25.40 -29.85
N GLY A 435 6.36 26.70 -29.56
CA GLY A 435 5.23 27.63 -29.62
C GLY A 435 4.51 27.85 -28.28
N VAL A 436 4.90 27.14 -27.22
CA VAL A 436 4.50 27.40 -25.83
C VAL A 436 5.68 28.01 -25.09
N THR A 437 5.44 29.06 -24.32
CA THR A 437 6.43 29.76 -23.50
C THR A 437 6.16 29.46 -22.03
N TYR A 438 7.19 29.08 -21.29
CA TYR A 438 7.09 28.93 -19.85
C TYR A 438 7.28 30.29 -19.16
N GLN A 439 6.39 30.63 -18.23
CA GLN A 439 6.56 31.81 -17.37
C GLN A 439 6.65 31.38 -15.91
N ARG A 440 7.83 31.62 -15.32
CA ARG A 440 8.11 31.31 -13.92
C ARG A 440 7.45 32.32 -12.98
N LEU A 441 6.71 31.83 -12.00
CA LEU A 441 6.02 32.57 -10.92
C LEU A 441 6.46 31.99 -9.57
N ALA A 442 7.67 32.31 -9.12
CA ALA A 442 8.27 31.70 -7.94
C ALA A 442 7.72 32.27 -6.62
N HIS A 443 7.53 31.42 -5.61
CA HIS A 443 7.12 31.85 -4.27
C HIS A 443 8.13 32.87 -3.72
N PRO A 444 7.71 34.01 -3.13
CA PRO A 444 8.63 35.04 -2.65
C PRO A 444 9.60 34.57 -1.58
N ASP A 445 9.09 33.84 -0.61
CA ASP A 445 9.84 33.48 0.60
C ASP A 445 10.52 32.11 0.47
N ASP A 446 10.09 31.31 -0.52
CA ASP A 446 10.64 29.98 -0.78
C ASP A 446 10.59 29.62 -2.29
N PRO A 447 11.37 30.33 -3.13
CA PRO A 447 11.31 30.19 -4.59
C PRO A 447 11.80 28.84 -5.14
N GLY A 448 12.27 27.94 -4.26
CA GLY A 448 12.84 26.63 -4.58
C GLY A 448 12.16 25.45 -3.89
N GLY A 449 11.31 25.66 -2.89
CA GLY A 449 10.59 24.60 -2.19
C GLY A 449 9.06 24.65 -2.34
N THR A 450 8.44 25.83 -2.35
CA THR A 450 6.97 25.95 -2.31
C THR A 450 6.37 25.98 -3.72
N GLN A 451 5.48 25.02 -4.01
CA GLN A 451 4.93 24.83 -5.36
C GLN A 451 3.64 25.64 -5.58
N ILE A 452 3.34 25.96 -6.84
CA ILE A 452 2.03 26.50 -7.22
C ILE A 452 0.98 25.42 -6.98
N LEU A 453 -0.10 25.79 -6.29
CA LEU A 453 -1.31 24.95 -6.19
C LEU A 453 -2.18 25.14 -7.43
N ARG A 454 -2.45 26.40 -7.81
CA ARG A 454 -3.19 26.76 -9.03
C ARG A 454 -2.99 28.21 -9.44
N ILE A 455 -3.26 28.50 -10.71
CA ILE A 455 -3.44 29.87 -11.20
C ILE A 455 -4.90 30.27 -10.98
N LEU A 456 -5.11 31.33 -10.18
CA LEU A 456 -6.44 31.84 -9.88
C LEU A 456 -6.99 32.69 -11.02
N ASP A 457 -6.15 33.53 -11.60
CA ASP A 457 -6.49 34.36 -12.76
C ASP A 457 -5.23 34.77 -13.53
N ALA A 458 -5.37 35.02 -14.83
CA ALA A 458 -4.33 35.58 -15.68
C ALA A 458 -4.95 36.47 -16.77
N GLU A 459 -4.43 37.68 -16.95
CA GLU A 459 -4.96 38.64 -17.93
C GLU A 459 -3.83 39.41 -18.61
N ASN A 460 -4.07 39.84 -19.85
CA ASN A 460 -3.12 40.69 -20.56
C ASN A 460 -3.31 42.16 -20.14
N PHE A 461 -2.30 42.74 -19.51
CA PHE A 461 -2.27 44.13 -19.09
C PHE A 461 -1.04 44.83 -19.67
N ASP A 462 -1.26 45.92 -20.41
CA ASP A 462 -0.22 46.72 -21.07
C ASP A 462 0.80 45.88 -21.88
N GLY A 463 0.29 44.85 -22.57
CA GLY A 463 1.12 43.95 -23.39
C GLY A 463 1.94 42.93 -22.61
N LYS A 464 1.72 42.77 -21.30
CA LYS A 464 2.35 41.77 -20.41
C LYS A 464 1.29 40.95 -19.68
N ILE A 465 1.67 39.82 -19.08
CA ILE A 465 0.75 38.98 -18.32
C ILE A 465 0.75 39.42 -16.87
N TYR A 466 -0.45 39.69 -16.34
CA TYR A 466 -0.69 39.81 -14.91
C TYR A 466 -1.33 38.52 -14.41
N ALA A 467 -0.72 37.84 -13.45
CA ALA A 467 -1.18 36.54 -12.93
C ALA A 467 -1.37 36.57 -11.41
N ILE A 468 -2.42 35.92 -10.93
CA ILE A 468 -2.71 35.71 -9.51
C ILE A 468 -2.53 34.22 -9.23
N VAL A 469 -1.66 33.90 -8.27
CA VAL A 469 -1.19 32.54 -8.03
C VAL A 469 -1.48 32.15 -6.59
N GLU A 470 -2.05 30.97 -6.40
CA GLU A 470 -2.16 30.32 -5.09
C GLU A 470 -1.11 29.22 -4.99
N PHE A 471 -0.37 29.18 -3.89
CA PHE A 471 0.68 28.22 -3.60
C PHE A 471 0.20 27.10 -2.67
N THR A 472 0.99 26.03 -2.51
CA THR A 472 0.65 24.85 -1.70
C THR A 472 0.53 25.15 -0.21
N ASP A 473 1.11 26.25 0.27
CA ASP A 473 0.94 26.81 1.62
C ASP A 473 -0.30 27.73 1.74
N SER A 474 -1.12 27.79 0.69
CA SER A 474 -2.30 28.65 0.52
C SER A 474 -2.01 30.15 0.47
N GLU A 475 -0.76 30.57 0.30
CA GLU A 475 -0.47 31.98 0.06
C GLU A 475 -0.85 32.39 -1.36
N ILE A 476 -1.37 33.61 -1.48
CA ILE A 476 -1.76 34.20 -2.75
C ILE A 476 -0.83 35.34 -3.07
N HIS A 477 -0.11 35.21 -4.17
CA HIS A 477 0.82 36.24 -4.65
C HIS A 477 0.46 36.69 -6.07
N HIS A 478 0.73 37.96 -6.34
CA HIS A 478 0.43 38.60 -7.62
C HIS A 478 1.73 38.81 -8.40
N TYR A 479 1.67 38.58 -9.71
CA TYR A 479 2.83 38.67 -10.60
C TYR A 479 2.48 39.51 -11.84
N TYR A 480 3.46 40.29 -12.29
CA TYR A 480 3.40 41.03 -13.54
C TYR A 480 4.65 40.71 -14.36
N ASP A 481 4.45 40.13 -15.54
CA ASP A 481 5.52 39.68 -16.44
C ASP A 481 6.51 38.71 -15.78
N GLY A 482 6.01 37.85 -14.90
CA GLY A 482 6.82 36.89 -14.13
C GLY A 482 7.51 37.48 -12.89
N ALA A 483 7.46 38.80 -12.69
CA ALA A 483 8.00 39.44 -11.50
C ALA A 483 6.92 39.61 -10.43
N ARG A 484 7.27 39.38 -9.16
CA ARG A 484 6.35 39.57 -8.02
C ARG A 484 5.96 41.05 -7.87
N VAL A 485 4.68 41.30 -7.65
CA VAL A 485 4.11 42.63 -7.37
C VAL A 485 3.96 42.80 -5.85
N THR A 486 4.83 43.59 -5.23
CA THR A 486 4.87 43.80 -3.78
C THR A 486 3.93 44.89 -3.26
N ASP A 487 3.43 45.77 -4.14
CA ASP A 487 2.55 46.88 -3.76
C ASP A 487 1.25 46.43 -3.04
N TRP A 488 0.84 45.18 -3.23
CA TRP A 488 -0.32 44.59 -2.58
C TRP A 488 -0.08 44.24 -1.10
N ASP A 489 1.17 44.03 -0.69
CA ASP A 489 1.52 43.64 0.67
C ASP A 489 1.19 44.77 1.66
N ASP A 490 1.59 46.00 1.33
CA ASP A 490 1.34 47.21 2.12
C ASP A 490 -0.17 47.53 2.22
N ILE A 491 -0.91 47.29 1.14
CA ILE A 491 -2.37 47.48 1.12
C ILE A 491 -3.06 46.41 1.98
N SER A 492 -2.58 45.16 1.95
CA SER A 492 -3.15 44.06 2.74
C SER A 492 -3.06 44.32 4.25
N ALA A 493 -1.92 44.87 4.70
CA ALA A 493 -1.70 45.24 6.10
C ALA A 493 -2.63 46.37 6.55
N ALA A 494 -3.01 47.28 5.65
CA ALA A 494 -3.90 48.41 5.93
C ALA A 494 -5.40 48.02 5.97
N ILE A 495 -5.80 46.88 5.38
CA ILE A 495 -7.20 46.44 5.28
C ILE A 495 -7.53 45.17 6.09
N ALA A 496 -6.52 44.49 6.65
CA ALA A 496 -6.72 43.29 7.46
C ALA A 496 -7.41 43.62 8.80
N SER A 497 -8.52 42.94 9.09
CA SER A 497 -9.16 42.96 10.42
C SER A 497 -8.79 41.70 11.21
N ASN A 498 -8.82 41.76 12.55
CA ASN A 498 -8.58 40.58 13.39
C ASN A 498 -9.54 39.41 13.07
N ASN A 499 -10.75 39.71 12.57
CA ASN A 499 -11.71 38.68 12.13
C ASN A 499 -11.27 38.02 10.82
N SER A 500 -10.68 38.79 9.91
CA SER A 500 -10.10 38.28 8.65
C SER A 500 -8.91 37.37 8.94
N VAL A 501 -8.06 37.76 9.90
CA VAL A 501 -6.92 36.95 10.36
C VAL A 501 -7.38 35.65 11.02
N ALA A 502 -8.38 35.70 11.91
CA ALA A 502 -8.94 34.50 12.54
C ALA A 502 -9.55 33.52 11.51
N SER A 503 -10.23 34.06 10.50
CA SER A 503 -10.80 33.27 9.40
C SER A 503 -9.71 32.59 8.56
N ALA A 504 -8.62 33.28 8.27
CA ALA A 504 -7.47 32.70 7.55
C ALA A 504 -6.75 31.63 8.39
N LEU A 505 -6.56 31.87 9.69
CA LEU A 505 -5.92 30.93 10.59
C LEU A 505 -6.71 29.62 10.70
N LYS A 506 -8.04 29.69 10.77
CA LYS A 506 -8.91 28.51 10.72
C LYS A 506 -8.73 27.70 9.44
N THR A 507 -8.67 28.35 8.27
CA THR A 507 -8.42 27.65 7.01
C THR A 507 -7.09 26.90 7.06
N LYS A 508 -6.04 27.49 7.66
CA LYS A 508 -4.75 26.80 7.84
C LYS A 508 -4.82 25.63 8.82
N ILE A 509 -5.59 25.76 9.91
CA ILE A 509 -5.79 24.67 10.88
C ILE A 509 -6.49 23.47 10.23
N ASP A 510 -7.52 23.70 9.42
CA ASP A 510 -8.28 22.64 8.75
C ASP A 510 -7.52 21.92 7.63
N LEU A 511 -6.33 22.39 7.23
CA LEU A 511 -5.47 21.66 6.29
C LEU A 511 -4.80 20.45 6.96
N SER A 512 -4.64 20.48 8.28
CA SER A 512 -4.17 19.31 9.02
C SER A 512 -5.36 18.36 9.25
N PRO A 513 -5.23 17.07 8.91
CA PRO A 513 -6.29 16.09 9.16
C PRO A 513 -6.49 15.82 10.66
N ASP A 514 -5.58 16.27 11.52
CA ASP A 514 -5.58 15.98 12.95
C ASP A 514 -6.47 16.93 13.76
N PHE A 515 -6.87 18.06 13.16
CA PHE A 515 -7.57 19.15 13.85
C PHE A 515 -8.78 19.65 13.06
N THR A 516 -9.68 20.31 13.79
CA THR A 516 -10.74 21.12 13.20
C THR A 516 -10.77 22.49 13.86
N GLY A 517 -10.97 23.53 13.06
CA GLY A 517 -11.04 24.92 13.50
C GLY A 517 -12.45 25.48 13.38
N THR A 518 -12.92 26.20 14.40
CA THR A 518 -14.10 27.07 14.31
C THR A 518 -13.74 28.51 14.62
N VAL A 519 -14.42 29.47 13.98
CA VAL A 519 -14.17 30.90 14.15
C VAL A 519 -15.42 31.60 14.62
N LEU A 520 -15.29 32.35 15.70
CA LEU A 520 -16.28 33.32 16.13
C LEU A 520 -15.59 34.65 16.37
N THR A 521 -15.88 35.64 15.53
CA THR A 521 -15.21 36.97 15.55
C THR A 521 -13.69 36.85 15.36
N ASN A 522 -12.89 37.28 16.35
CA ASN A 522 -11.43 37.19 16.35
C ASN A 522 -10.89 36.00 17.16
N VAL A 523 -11.75 35.05 17.56
CA VAL A 523 -11.39 33.85 18.33
C VAL A 523 -11.44 32.64 17.42
N VAL A 524 -10.37 31.86 17.44
CA VAL A 524 -10.28 30.55 16.78
C VAL A 524 -10.30 29.46 17.85
N THR A 525 -11.25 28.54 17.76
CA THR A 525 -11.32 27.35 18.61
C THR A 525 -10.78 26.16 17.81
N ILE A 526 -9.87 25.41 18.42
CA ILE A 526 -9.24 24.22 17.81
C ILE A 526 -9.71 22.98 18.58
N GLU A 527 -10.19 21.98 17.85
CA GLU A 527 -10.60 20.69 18.38
C GLU A 527 -9.79 19.58 17.68
N ALA A 528 -9.54 18.45 18.36
CA ALA A 528 -9.00 17.27 17.70
C ALA A 528 -10.02 16.72 16.70
N ALA A 529 -9.57 16.36 15.50
CA ALA A 529 -10.46 15.77 14.48
C ALA A 529 -11.00 14.39 14.93
N VAL A 530 -10.27 13.69 15.79
CA VAL A 530 -10.66 12.40 16.38
C VAL A 530 -10.82 12.55 17.89
N ALA A 531 -11.99 12.16 18.41
CA ALA A 531 -12.27 12.21 19.84
C ALA A 531 -11.30 11.32 20.64
N GLY A 532 -10.77 11.85 21.75
CA GLY A 532 -9.84 11.14 22.63
C GLY A 532 -8.36 11.20 22.21
N VAL A 533 -8.05 11.88 21.10
CA VAL A 533 -6.67 12.18 20.73
C VAL A 533 -6.23 13.47 21.43
N GLY A 534 -5.15 13.37 22.20
CA GLY A 534 -4.64 14.52 22.92
C GLY A 534 -3.72 15.40 22.10
N PHE A 535 -3.82 16.71 22.30
CA PHE A 535 -2.97 17.71 21.66
C PHE A 535 -2.62 18.86 22.61
N THR A 536 -1.61 19.64 22.22
CA THR A 536 -1.21 20.87 22.90
C THR A 536 -1.13 22.01 21.89
N ILE A 537 -1.48 23.22 22.30
CA ILE A 537 -1.40 24.41 21.46
C ILE A 537 -0.33 25.33 22.04
N ALA A 538 0.61 25.75 21.22
CA ALA A 538 1.56 26.81 21.50
C ALA A 538 1.39 27.93 20.46
N ALA A 539 1.64 29.17 20.85
CA ALA A 539 1.57 30.34 19.96
C ALA A 539 2.79 31.22 20.17
N THR A 540 3.39 31.63 19.06
CA THR A 540 4.48 32.60 18.98
C THR A 540 4.07 33.70 18.01
N ALA A 541 4.30 34.95 18.40
CA ALA A 541 4.07 36.11 17.55
C ALA A 541 5.37 36.90 17.44
N GLN A 542 5.74 37.27 16.21
CA GLN A 542 6.87 38.16 15.96
C GLN A 542 6.36 39.58 15.74
N ASN A 543 6.94 40.53 16.45
CA ASN A 543 6.61 41.94 16.31
C ASN A 543 7.64 42.62 15.39
N PHE A 544 7.16 43.16 14.27
CA PHE A 544 7.96 43.92 13.31
C PHE A 544 7.72 45.44 13.39
N GLY A 545 6.87 45.91 14.31
CA GLY A 545 6.52 47.31 14.54
C GLY A 545 7.12 47.91 15.82
N ALA A 546 6.97 49.23 16.00
CA ALA A 546 7.46 49.96 17.18
C ALA A 546 6.56 49.80 18.44
N ILE A 547 5.35 49.26 18.27
CA ILE A 547 4.38 48.98 19.34
C ILE A 547 4.14 47.48 19.36
N ASN A 548 4.06 46.89 20.55
CA ASN A 548 3.85 45.46 20.72
C ASN A 548 2.35 45.15 20.90
N ASP A 549 1.65 44.93 19.79
CA ASP A 549 0.20 44.70 19.74
C ASP A 549 -0.20 43.35 19.10
N GLN A 550 0.75 42.50 18.71
CA GLN A 550 0.53 41.21 18.03
C GLN A 550 0.34 39.99 18.98
N VAL A 551 -0.15 40.18 20.21
CA VAL A 551 -0.23 39.08 21.20
C VAL A 551 -1.43 38.15 20.93
N ILE A 552 -1.16 36.87 20.65
CA ILE A 552 -2.18 35.81 20.63
C ILE A 552 -2.37 35.28 22.06
N THR A 553 -3.60 35.35 22.58
CA THR A 553 -3.93 34.79 23.90
C THR A 553 -4.47 33.37 23.76
N LEU A 554 -3.83 32.40 24.42
CA LEU A 554 -4.29 31.02 24.47
C LEU A 554 -5.15 30.77 25.71
N ALA A 555 -6.30 30.13 25.53
CA ALA A 555 -7.17 29.69 26.62
C ALA A 555 -7.63 28.26 26.38
N GLN A 556 -7.35 27.37 27.33
CA GLN A 556 -7.87 26.00 27.29
C GLN A 556 -9.34 25.99 27.74
N THR A 557 -10.24 25.57 26.86
CA THR A 557 -11.69 25.49 27.13
C THR A 557 -12.10 24.12 27.68
N VAL A 558 -11.40 23.05 27.32
CA VAL A 558 -11.63 21.67 27.79
C VAL A 558 -10.29 20.96 28.05
N ALA A 559 -10.22 20.14 29.10
CA ALA A 559 -9.02 19.36 29.42
C ALA A 559 -8.78 18.26 28.39
N ASN A 560 -7.52 18.10 27.99
CA ASN A 560 -7.08 17.03 27.10
C ASN A 560 -7.19 15.67 27.81
N ASN A 561 -8.02 14.76 27.28
CA ASN A 561 -8.14 13.37 27.76
C ASN A 561 -7.57 12.43 26.70
N ALA A 562 -6.43 11.79 26.97
CA ALA A 562 -5.91 10.71 26.15
C ALA A 562 -6.79 9.45 26.29
N GLY A 563 -7.12 8.81 25.17
CA GLY A 563 -7.89 7.56 25.16
C GLY A 563 -7.22 6.46 25.99
N ALA A 564 -7.98 5.82 26.89
CA ALA A 564 -7.55 4.60 27.57
C ALA A 564 -7.69 3.40 26.62
N GLY A 565 -6.69 2.51 26.57
CA GLY A 565 -6.73 1.30 25.74
C GLY A 565 -7.92 0.40 26.08
N GLU A 566 -8.56 -0.17 25.05
CA GLU A 566 -9.66 -1.13 25.21
C GLU A 566 -9.11 -2.45 25.78
N VAL A 567 -9.64 -2.89 26.93
CA VAL A 567 -9.34 -4.22 27.49
C VAL A 567 -10.44 -5.17 27.06
N LEU A 568 -10.13 -6.06 26.12
CA LEU A 568 -11.06 -7.08 25.63
C LEU A 568 -11.28 -8.16 26.69
N ALA A 569 -12.54 -8.54 26.93
CA ALA A 569 -12.84 -9.65 27.83
C ALA A 569 -12.52 -11.01 27.18
N THR A 570 -11.91 -11.88 27.97
CA THR A 570 -11.62 -13.27 27.60
C THR A 570 -12.29 -14.24 28.57
N GLY A 571 -12.77 -15.36 28.04
CA GLY A 571 -13.29 -16.49 28.82
C GLY A 571 -12.64 -17.78 28.36
N THR A 572 -12.51 -18.77 29.24
CA THR A 572 -11.96 -20.09 28.88
C THR A 572 -12.94 -21.21 29.20
N LEU A 573 -12.90 -22.25 28.38
CA LEU A 573 -13.59 -23.52 28.62
C LEU A 573 -12.62 -24.67 28.36
N THR A 574 -12.80 -25.78 29.07
CA THR A 574 -11.94 -26.96 28.95
C THR A 574 -12.76 -28.17 28.53
N VAL A 575 -12.35 -28.86 27.48
CA VAL A 575 -12.91 -30.15 27.08
C VAL A 575 -12.35 -31.23 28.01
N THR A 576 -13.20 -31.79 28.86
CA THR A 576 -12.79 -32.73 29.93
C THR A 576 -12.93 -34.20 29.54
N GLY A 577 -13.70 -34.51 28.49
CA GLY A 577 -13.95 -35.89 28.04
C GLY A 577 -15.21 -36.00 27.18
N GLY A 578 -15.29 -37.11 26.45
CA GLY A 578 -16.44 -37.53 25.66
C GLY A 578 -16.23 -38.95 25.13
N THR A 579 -17.27 -39.50 24.50
CA THR A 579 -17.19 -40.78 23.80
C THR A 579 -17.24 -40.50 22.31
N PRO A 580 -16.38 -41.10 21.47
CA PRO A 580 -16.49 -40.99 20.02
C PRO A 580 -17.89 -41.30 19.51
N ASN A 581 -18.29 -40.65 18.41
CA ASN A 581 -19.51 -41.03 17.71
C ASN A 581 -19.37 -42.44 17.13
N THR A 582 -20.43 -43.24 17.25
CA THR A 582 -20.54 -44.51 16.51
C THR A 582 -21.44 -44.25 15.31
N ALA A 583 -20.99 -44.58 14.11
CA ALA A 583 -21.80 -44.43 12.90
C ALA A 583 -22.95 -45.46 12.87
N SER A 584 -24.08 -45.06 12.28
CA SER A 584 -25.20 -45.96 11.99
C SER A 584 -24.84 -46.87 10.81
N GLU A 585 -25.19 -48.16 10.92
CA GLU A 585 -24.90 -49.18 9.89
C GLU A 585 -26.15 -49.94 9.46
N GLY A 586 -26.24 -50.18 8.14
CA GLY A 586 -27.18 -51.09 7.48
C GLY A 586 -26.43 -52.08 6.60
N SER A 587 -27.13 -53.00 5.93
CA SER A 587 -26.46 -53.96 5.07
C SER A 587 -27.29 -54.45 3.90
N VAL A 588 -26.61 -54.91 2.85
CA VAL A 588 -27.19 -55.66 1.73
C VAL A 588 -26.42 -56.98 1.60
N ASP A 589 -27.11 -58.11 1.68
CA ASP A 589 -26.51 -59.44 1.45
C ASP A 589 -26.95 -59.99 0.09
N LEU A 590 -26.01 -60.36 -0.76
CA LEU A 590 -26.29 -60.98 -2.05
C LEU A 590 -26.52 -62.49 -1.87
N THR A 591 -27.78 -62.92 -1.88
CA THR A 591 -28.20 -64.25 -1.42
C THR A 591 -28.24 -65.32 -2.51
N GLY A 592 -28.19 -64.94 -3.80
CA GLY A 592 -28.30 -65.90 -4.90
C GLY A 592 -28.21 -65.30 -6.31
N GLY A 593 -27.99 -66.15 -7.31
CA GLY A 593 -27.83 -65.77 -8.72
C GLY A 593 -26.45 -66.11 -9.29
N ALA A 594 -26.38 -66.32 -10.61
CA ALA A 594 -25.14 -66.62 -11.36
C ALA A 594 -24.92 -65.69 -12.57
N SER A 595 -25.79 -64.69 -12.73
CA SER A 595 -25.77 -63.63 -13.75
C SER A 595 -26.64 -62.47 -13.25
N GLY A 596 -26.63 -61.33 -13.94
CA GLY A 596 -27.42 -60.15 -13.60
C GLY A 596 -26.58 -58.99 -13.07
N SER A 597 -27.20 -58.11 -12.30
CA SER A 597 -26.62 -56.87 -11.79
C SER A 597 -27.32 -56.41 -10.50
N VAL A 598 -26.60 -55.62 -9.71
CA VAL A 598 -27.16 -54.69 -8.72
C VAL A 598 -27.27 -53.35 -9.42
N ASP A 599 -28.49 -52.95 -9.77
CA ASP A 599 -28.76 -51.77 -10.59
C ASP A 599 -28.66 -50.45 -9.80
N GLY A 600 -28.85 -50.54 -8.47
CA GLY A 600 -28.73 -49.41 -7.55
C GLY A 600 -29.03 -49.82 -6.12
N ILE A 601 -28.55 -49.03 -5.18
CA ILE A 601 -28.88 -49.14 -3.75
C ILE A 601 -29.28 -47.76 -3.28
N THR A 602 -30.43 -47.70 -2.60
CA THR A 602 -30.91 -46.46 -1.99
C THR A 602 -30.96 -46.56 -0.47
N VAL A 603 -30.66 -45.45 0.20
CA VAL A 603 -30.86 -45.27 1.64
C VAL A 603 -31.85 -44.13 1.85
N ASN A 604 -33.01 -44.41 2.43
CA ASN A 604 -34.13 -43.47 2.56
C ASN A 604 -34.50 -42.77 1.23
N GLY A 605 -34.37 -43.49 0.11
CA GLY A 605 -34.65 -42.97 -1.24
C GLY A 605 -33.52 -42.17 -1.89
N VAL A 606 -32.36 -42.01 -1.25
CA VAL A 606 -31.15 -41.41 -1.85
C VAL A 606 -30.32 -42.51 -2.49
N GLU A 607 -30.00 -42.38 -3.78
CA GLU A 607 -29.12 -43.31 -4.49
C GLU A 607 -27.68 -43.14 -4.01
N ILE A 608 -27.06 -44.23 -3.56
CA ILE A 608 -25.71 -44.23 -2.99
C ILE A 608 -24.67 -44.87 -3.91
N MET A 609 -25.08 -45.48 -5.02
CA MET A 609 -24.18 -45.98 -6.06
C MET A 609 -24.07 -44.97 -7.21
N SER A 610 -22.90 -44.92 -7.84
CA SER A 610 -22.66 -44.08 -9.04
C SER A 610 -23.20 -44.71 -10.33
N GLY A 611 -23.55 -45.99 -10.31
CA GLY A 611 -24.08 -46.76 -11.43
C GLY A 611 -24.17 -48.26 -11.11
N ALA A 612 -24.81 -49.02 -12.00
CA ALA A 612 -25.07 -50.44 -11.82
C ALA A 612 -23.78 -51.29 -11.83
N GLU A 613 -23.73 -52.30 -10.96
CA GLU A 613 -22.64 -53.28 -10.90
C GLU A 613 -23.11 -54.64 -11.42
N SER A 614 -22.42 -55.17 -12.43
CA SER A 614 -22.75 -56.48 -13.01
C SER A 614 -22.17 -57.63 -12.19
N PHE A 615 -22.81 -58.80 -12.28
CA PHE A 615 -22.27 -60.04 -11.73
C PHE A 615 -20.86 -60.30 -12.27
N ASP A 616 -19.90 -60.47 -11.37
CA ASP A 616 -18.50 -60.70 -11.70
C ASP A 616 -17.98 -61.95 -10.99
N ALA A 617 -17.85 -63.05 -11.74
CA ALA A 617 -17.32 -64.38 -11.35
C ALA A 617 -17.98 -65.11 -10.16
N SER A 618 -18.44 -64.39 -9.12
CA SER A 618 -19.13 -64.86 -7.92
C SER A 618 -19.85 -63.69 -7.24
N LEU A 619 -20.81 -64.01 -6.36
CA LEU A 619 -21.49 -62.99 -5.55
C LEU A 619 -20.54 -62.26 -4.59
N THR A 620 -19.48 -62.91 -4.10
CA THR A 620 -18.47 -62.28 -3.24
C THR A 620 -17.68 -61.17 -3.95
N VAL A 621 -17.25 -61.45 -5.18
CA VAL A 621 -16.52 -60.45 -6.00
C VAL A 621 -17.48 -59.33 -6.39
N THR A 622 -18.71 -59.66 -6.77
CA THR A 622 -19.76 -58.67 -7.06
C THR A 622 -20.03 -57.75 -5.85
N ALA A 623 -20.17 -58.31 -4.65
CA ALA A 623 -20.36 -57.52 -3.42
C ALA A 623 -19.19 -56.59 -3.11
N THR A 624 -17.96 -57.02 -3.42
CA THR A 624 -16.75 -56.19 -3.27
C THR A 624 -16.75 -55.02 -4.24
N ASN A 625 -17.16 -55.25 -5.49
CA ASN A 625 -17.28 -54.18 -6.48
C ASN A 625 -18.38 -53.18 -6.09
N VAL A 626 -19.53 -53.66 -5.58
CA VAL A 626 -20.60 -52.80 -5.06
C VAL A 626 -20.14 -51.95 -3.88
N ALA A 627 -19.44 -52.54 -2.91
CA ALA A 627 -18.90 -51.79 -1.76
C ALA A 627 -17.90 -50.69 -2.21
N ALA A 628 -17.05 -50.99 -3.19
CA ALA A 628 -16.12 -50.01 -3.76
C ALA A 628 -16.86 -48.89 -4.52
N ASN A 629 -17.92 -49.22 -5.26
CA ASN A 629 -18.75 -48.24 -5.97
C ASN A 629 -19.44 -47.26 -5.02
N ILE A 630 -20.04 -47.78 -3.93
CA ILE A 630 -20.63 -46.93 -2.88
C ILE A 630 -19.56 -46.01 -2.27
N THR A 631 -18.42 -46.57 -1.87
CA THR A 631 -17.32 -45.81 -1.24
C THR A 631 -16.75 -44.72 -2.15
N ALA A 632 -16.78 -44.92 -3.46
CA ALA A 632 -16.28 -43.96 -4.44
C ALA A 632 -17.29 -42.87 -4.82
N ASN A 633 -18.56 -43.01 -4.40
CA ASN A 633 -19.64 -42.12 -4.78
C ASN A 633 -20.02 -41.18 -3.62
N THR A 634 -20.12 -39.89 -3.88
CA THR A 634 -20.54 -38.89 -2.89
C THR A 634 -22.05 -38.68 -2.94
N SER A 635 -22.72 -38.86 -1.81
CA SER A 635 -24.18 -38.67 -1.64
C SER A 635 -24.49 -37.75 -0.45
N ALA A 636 -25.76 -37.37 -0.26
CA ALA A 636 -26.19 -36.54 0.87
C ALA A 636 -27.45 -37.14 1.53
N PRO A 637 -27.36 -37.74 2.74
CA PRO A 637 -26.13 -38.04 3.52
C PRO A 637 -25.14 -38.89 2.74
N ASP A 638 -23.86 -38.86 3.12
CA ASP A 638 -22.80 -39.61 2.44
C ASP A 638 -22.53 -40.96 3.13
N TYR A 639 -22.05 -41.95 2.38
CA TYR A 639 -21.92 -43.33 2.86
C TYR A 639 -20.60 -43.99 2.42
N ASN A 640 -20.05 -44.82 3.29
CA ASN A 640 -18.93 -45.71 3.00
C ASN A 640 -19.41 -47.17 3.06
N ALA A 641 -18.74 -48.10 2.38
CA ALA A 641 -19.14 -49.51 2.42
C ALA A 641 -17.96 -50.47 2.44
N THR A 642 -18.15 -51.60 3.13
CA THR A 642 -17.19 -52.72 3.14
C THR A 642 -17.91 -54.03 2.86
N SER A 643 -17.24 -54.99 2.23
CA SER A 643 -17.78 -56.33 1.98
C SER A 643 -17.01 -57.40 2.74
N VAL A 644 -17.74 -58.36 3.31
CA VAL A 644 -17.17 -59.60 3.86
C VAL A 644 -17.96 -60.78 3.29
N GLY A 645 -17.39 -61.48 2.30
CA GLY A 645 -18.15 -62.48 1.54
C GLY A 645 -19.19 -61.80 0.66
N THR A 646 -20.45 -62.21 0.77
CA THR A 646 -21.59 -61.63 0.03
C THR A 646 -22.27 -60.46 0.75
N LEU A 647 -21.93 -60.24 2.03
CA LEU A 647 -22.52 -59.21 2.86
C LEU A 647 -21.78 -57.88 2.66
N ILE A 648 -22.53 -56.85 2.29
CA ILE A 648 -22.07 -55.47 2.16
C ILE A 648 -22.60 -54.70 3.38
N THR A 649 -21.69 -54.19 4.22
CA THR A 649 -22.04 -53.28 5.31
C THR A 649 -21.92 -51.85 4.81
N ILE A 650 -22.99 -51.08 4.99
CA ILE A 650 -23.10 -49.67 4.60
C ILE A 650 -23.01 -48.85 5.89
N THR A 651 -22.02 -47.97 5.97
CA THR A 651 -21.73 -47.11 7.13
C THR A 651 -21.94 -45.66 6.72
N ALA A 652 -22.83 -44.94 7.42
CA ALA A 652 -23.03 -43.53 7.13
C ALA A 652 -21.82 -42.68 7.57
N LEU A 653 -21.37 -41.79 6.69
CA LEU A 653 -20.37 -40.77 7.02
C LEU A 653 -21.03 -39.62 7.80
N GLN A 654 -20.22 -38.90 8.58
CA GLN A 654 -20.67 -37.92 9.57
C GLN A 654 -21.78 -36.99 9.05
N SER A 655 -22.97 -37.03 9.67
CA SER A 655 -24.14 -36.11 9.54
C SER A 655 -25.41 -36.85 10.04
N ALA A 656 -26.62 -36.37 9.73
CA ALA A 656 -27.90 -36.99 10.12
C ALA A 656 -28.03 -38.49 9.77
N GLY A 657 -27.29 -38.99 8.78
CA GLY A 657 -27.23 -40.42 8.45
C GLY A 657 -26.43 -41.28 9.44
N ALA A 658 -25.51 -40.68 10.21
CA ALA A 658 -24.69 -41.34 11.22
C ALA A 658 -25.32 -41.33 12.63
N ASP A 659 -26.32 -40.47 12.85
CA ASP A 659 -27.13 -40.43 14.08
C ASP A 659 -28.01 -41.70 14.17
N PRO A 660 -28.54 -42.07 15.36
CA PRO A 660 -29.50 -43.17 15.43
C PRO A 660 -30.71 -42.89 14.53
N ASN A 661 -30.88 -43.74 13.52
CA ASN A 661 -31.94 -43.63 12.51
C ASN A 661 -32.47 -45.02 12.15
N THR A 662 -33.54 -45.04 11.35
CA THR A 662 -34.13 -46.27 10.79
C THR A 662 -34.29 -46.11 9.29
N PHE A 663 -33.27 -45.54 8.63
CA PHE A 663 -33.34 -45.26 7.20
C PHE A 663 -33.41 -46.56 6.41
N VAL A 664 -34.45 -46.64 5.57
CA VAL A 664 -34.75 -47.86 4.82
C VAL A 664 -33.68 -48.08 3.77
N VAL A 665 -33.09 -49.27 3.75
CA VAL A 665 -32.11 -49.68 2.73
C VAL A 665 -32.85 -50.52 1.70
N VAL A 666 -32.71 -50.17 0.42
CA VAL A 666 -33.35 -50.92 -0.67
C VAL A 666 -32.35 -51.14 -1.79
N SER A 667 -32.10 -52.41 -2.12
CA SER A 667 -31.35 -52.83 -3.29
C SER A 667 -32.28 -53.12 -4.47
N SER A 668 -31.91 -52.61 -5.65
CA SER A 668 -32.56 -52.95 -6.92
C SER A 668 -31.67 -53.91 -7.69
N THR A 669 -32.18 -55.09 -8.02
CA THR A 669 -31.41 -56.13 -8.71
C THR A 669 -32.17 -56.72 -9.90
N THR A 670 -31.45 -57.32 -10.85
CA THR A 670 -32.06 -58.02 -11.99
C THR A 670 -32.29 -59.52 -11.69
N THR A 671 -31.28 -60.36 -11.92
CA THR A 671 -31.34 -61.82 -11.63
C THR A 671 -30.56 -62.24 -10.39
N ILE A 672 -29.82 -61.30 -9.78
CA ILE A 672 -29.24 -61.47 -8.43
C ILE A 672 -30.35 -61.32 -7.41
N THR A 673 -30.39 -62.15 -6.37
CA THR A 673 -31.29 -61.97 -5.22
C THR A 673 -30.52 -61.35 -4.06
N SER A 674 -31.18 -60.49 -3.30
CA SER A 674 -30.61 -59.78 -2.16
C SER A 674 -31.54 -59.80 -0.96
N THR A 675 -30.98 -59.54 0.23
CA THR A 675 -31.73 -59.18 1.44
C THR A 675 -31.13 -57.94 2.05
N ASP A 676 -31.99 -56.96 2.34
CA ASP A 676 -31.57 -55.66 2.87
C ASP A 676 -31.91 -55.54 4.35
N VAL A 677 -31.06 -54.82 5.08
CA VAL A 677 -31.23 -54.48 6.48
C VAL A 677 -31.09 -52.97 6.62
N ASP A 678 -32.13 -52.35 7.16
CA ASP A 678 -32.20 -50.90 7.37
C ASP A 678 -31.08 -50.38 8.26
N MET A 679 -30.67 -49.14 7.99
CA MET A 679 -29.66 -48.44 8.78
C MET A 679 -30.08 -48.40 10.26
N GLY A 680 -29.10 -48.52 11.15
CA GLY A 680 -29.30 -48.51 12.60
C GLY A 680 -29.62 -49.89 13.18
N THR A 681 -29.88 -50.90 12.34
CA THR A 681 -30.19 -52.26 12.80
C THR A 681 -28.93 -53.11 13.02
N VAL A 682 -27.89 -52.89 12.22
CA VAL A 682 -26.59 -53.59 12.40
C VAL A 682 -25.83 -52.97 13.56
N THR A 683 -25.64 -51.65 13.49
CA THR A 683 -25.10 -50.82 14.57
C THR A 683 -25.97 -49.58 14.70
N THR A 684 -26.48 -49.29 15.90
CA THR A 684 -27.21 -48.05 16.17
C THR A 684 -26.23 -46.90 16.26
N GLY A 685 -26.45 -45.84 15.47
CA GLY A 685 -25.65 -44.62 15.57
C GLY A 685 -25.73 -44.00 16.97
N VAL A 686 -24.63 -43.41 17.45
CA VAL A 686 -24.59 -42.68 18.73
C VAL A 686 -23.92 -41.32 18.51
N THR A 687 -24.63 -40.25 18.82
CA THR A 687 -24.15 -38.86 18.66
C THR A 687 -23.75 -38.27 20.01
N ASN A 688 -22.47 -37.99 20.17
CA ASN A 688 -21.84 -37.29 21.28
C ASN A 688 -21.21 -36.00 20.72
N ALA A 689 -21.91 -34.87 20.87
CA ALA A 689 -21.49 -33.59 20.30
C ALA A 689 -21.80 -32.42 21.24
N ILE A 690 -21.04 -31.34 21.12
CA ILE A 690 -21.41 -30.02 21.64
C ILE A 690 -22.44 -29.46 20.68
N THR A 691 -23.69 -29.33 21.12
CA THR A 691 -24.82 -28.97 20.26
C THR A 691 -25.26 -27.52 20.41
N ALA A 692 -24.80 -26.85 21.47
CA ALA A 692 -24.97 -25.42 21.69
C ALA A 692 -23.82 -24.93 22.57
N LEU A 693 -23.40 -23.69 22.34
CA LEU A 693 -22.50 -22.96 23.22
C LEU A 693 -22.93 -21.50 23.20
N THR A 694 -23.10 -20.91 24.38
CA THR A 694 -23.51 -19.51 24.49
C THR A 694 -22.56 -18.71 25.35
N VAL A 695 -22.38 -17.44 25.00
CA VAL A 695 -21.75 -16.43 25.85
C VAL A 695 -22.83 -15.40 26.18
N ASP A 696 -23.21 -15.30 27.44
CA ASP A 696 -24.31 -14.43 27.92
C ASP A 696 -25.63 -14.63 27.14
N GLY A 697 -25.96 -15.87 26.82
CA GLY A 697 -27.18 -16.23 26.07
C GLY A 697 -27.10 -16.00 24.56
N VAL A 698 -25.99 -15.48 24.04
CA VAL A 698 -25.73 -15.37 22.59
C VAL A 698 -25.07 -16.65 22.11
N SER A 699 -25.64 -17.31 21.10
CA SER A 699 -25.03 -18.51 20.48
C SER A 699 -23.74 -18.13 19.76
N VAL A 700 -22.67 -18.86 20.05
CA VAL A 700 -21.34 -18.67 19.43
C VAL A 700 -20.92 -19.85 18.56
N ILE A 701 -21.83 -20.80 18.33
CA ILE A 701 -21.70 -21.86 17.33
C ILE A 701 -23.00 -21.99 16.54
N ASP A 702 -22.92 -22.25 15.23
CA ASP A 702 -24.07 -22.49 14.36
C ASP A 702 -24.31 -23.99 14.11
N ASN A 703 -23.24 -24.77 14.11
CA ASN A 703 -23.25 -26.21 13.91
C ASN A 703 -22.81 -26.94 15.18
N ARG A 704 -23.28 -28.18 15.33
CA ARG A 704 -22.80 -29.05 16.41
C ARG A 704 -21.34 -29.45 16.14
N VAL A 705 -20.54 -29.52 17.18
CA VAL A 705 -19.15 -29.99 17.14
C VAL A 705 -19.10 -31.40 17.70
N ASN A 706 -18.81 -32.39 16.86
CA ASN A 706 -18.75 -33.80 17.27
C ASN A 706 -17.52 -34.06 18.15
N TYR A 707 -17.63 -35.03 19.06
CA TYR A 707 -16.45 -35.50 19.80
C TYR A 707 -15.55 -36.33 18.88
N ALA A 708 -14.26 -35.95 18.83
CA ALA A 708 -13.29 -36.52 17.90
C ALA A 708 -13.06 -38.04 18.11
N PRO A 709 -12.81 -38.80 17.02
CA PRO A 709 -12.86 -40.27 17.01
C PRO A 709 -11.75 -41.01 17.80
N GLU A 710 -10.76 -40.30 18.35
CA GLU A 710 -9.64 -40.93 19.10
C GLU A 710 -9.58 -40.54 20.59
N GLY A 711 -10.67 -40.02 21.17
CA GLY A 711 -10.64 -39.62 22.59
C GLY A 711 -9.80 -38.37 22.86
N SER A 712 -9.42 -37.63 21.81
CA SER A 712 -8.61 -36.43 21.92
C SER A 712 -9.48 -35.22 22.26
N ASN A 713 -9.54 -34.90 23.55
CA ASN A 713 -10.10 -33.63 24.03
C ASN A 713 -9.45 -32.41 23.35
N SER A 714 -8.19 -32.54 22.90
CA SER A 714 -7.45 -31.47 22.23
C SER A 714 -7.94 -31.21 20.80
N GLU A 715 -8.30 -32.26 20.09
CA GLU A 715 -8.84 -32.16 18.73
C GLU A 715 -10.26 -31.59 18.78
N THR A 716 -11.09 -32.07 19.71
CA THR A 716 -12.44 -31.50 19.93
C THR A 716 -12.38 -30.02 20.33
N ALA A 717 -11.39 -29.60 21.12
CA ALA A 717 -11.17 -28.18 21.44
C ALA A 717 -10.75 -27.35 20.22
N THR A 718 -9.96 -27.93 19.32
CA THR A 718 -9.53 -27.29 18.07
C THR A 718 -10.72 -27.10 17.13
N ASP A 719 -11.54 -28.14 16.95
CA ASP A 719 -12.75 -28.08 16.14
C ASP A 719 -13.76 -27.07 16.70
N LEU A 720 -13.89 -27.01 18.03
CA LEU A 720 -14.76 -26.02 18.68
C LEU A 720 -14.27 -24.58 18.48
N ALA A 721 -12.95 -24.34 18.55
CA ALA A 721 -12.40 -23.02 18.27
C ALA A 721 -12.61 -22.62 16.80
N ALA A 722 -12.47 -23.56 15.87
CA ALA A 722 -12.73 -23.33 14.45
C ALA A 722 -14.21 -22.96 14.20
N GLU A 723 -15.15 -23.68 14.83
CA GLU A 723 -16.59 -23.38 14.71
C GLU A 723 -16.94 -21.99 15.26
N ILE A 724 -16.37 -21.60 16.41
CA ILE A 724 -16.59 -20.25 16.98
C ILE A 724 -16.05 -19.17 16.02
N ASN A 725 -14.87 -19.37 15.44
CA ASN A 725 -14.30 -18.43 14.48
C ASN A 725 -15.07 -18.38 13.14
N GLY A 726 -15.79 -19.45 12.79
CA GLY A 726 -16.64 -19.52 11.60
C GLY A 726 -18.06 -18.96 11.81
N THR A 727 -18.50 -18.84 13.07
CA THR A 727 -19.85 -18.39 13.44
C THR A 727 -19.90 -16.88 13.56
N THR A 728 -20.96 -16.25 13.02
CA THR A 728 -21.18 -14.81 13.17
C THR A 728 -22.23 -14.54 14.25
N SER A 729 -21.87 -13.80 15.30
CA SER A 729 -22.76 -13.44 16.42
C SER A 729 -22.75 -11.94 16.73
N SER A 730 -23.68 -11.47 17.57
CA SER A 730 -23.72 -10.08 18.04
C SER A 730 -23.97 -10.03 19.56
N PRO A 731 -22.98 -9.60 20.38
CA PRO A 731 -21.57 -9.31 20.05
C PRO A 731 -20.84 -10.49 19.40
N ASN A 732 -19.74 -10.21 18.69
CA ASN A 732 -18.99 -11.25 17.96
C ASN A 732 -17.72 -11.68 18.71
N TYR A 733 -17.29 -12.92 18.50
CA TYR A 733 -16.22 -13.55 19.27
C TYR A 733 -15.18 -14.24 18.37
N THR A 734 -13.96 -14.36 18.87
CA THR A 734 -12.92 -15.24 18.32
C THR A 734 -12.51 -16.27 19.36
N ALA A 735 -11.95 -17.39 18.91
CA ALA A 735 -11.49 -18.46 19.79
C ALA A 735 -10.12 -19.01 19.39
N ALA A 736 -9.33 -19.42 20.38
CA ALA A 736 -8.07 -20.14 20.19
C ALA A 736 -8.02 -21.37 21.10
N ALA A 737 -7.58 -22.51 20.57
CA ALA A 737 -7.40 -23.74 21.33
C ALA A 737 -5.92 -23.99 21.64
N VAL A 738 -5.61 -24.35 22.88
CA VAL A 738 -4.30 -24.84 23.30
C VAL A 738 -4.50 -26.09 24.14
N GLY A 739 -4.08 -27.23 23.61
CA GLY A 739 -4.44 -28.53 24.20
C GLY A 739 -5.95 -28.69 24.23
N ASN A 740 -6.51 -29.04 25.39
CA ASN A 740 -7.95 -29.19 25.58
C ASN A 740 -8.67 -27.93 26.08
N VAL A 741 -8.01 -26.77 26.08
CA VAL A 741 -8.59 -25.50 26.54
C VAL A 741 -8.87 -24.60 25.35
N VAL A 742 -10.09 -24.07 25.27
CA VAL A 742 -10.50 -23.04 24.30
C VAL A 742 -10.63 -21.70 25.03
N THR A 743 -9.94 -20.69 24.53
CA THR A 743 -10.03 -19.30 24.99
C THR A 743 -10.85 -18.51 23.99
N ILE A 744 -11.95 -17.92 24.45
CA ILE A 744 -12.88 -17.10 23.67
C ILE A 744 -12.62 -15.63 24.02
N THR A 745 -12.52 -14.77 23.01
CA THR A 745 -12.22 -13.34 23.14
C THR A 745 -13.28 -12.53 22.40
N ALA A 746 -13.80 -11.47 23.02
CA ALA A 746 -14.69 -10.54 22.32
C ALA A 746 -13.93 -9.73 21.26
N ILE A 747 -14.54 -9.49 20.09
CA ILE A 747 -13.94 -8.66 19.05
C ILE A 747 -14.07 -7.18 19.43
N ALA A 748 -12.99 -6.42 19.24
CA ALA A 748 -12.92 -4.98 19.51
C ALA A 748 -14.09 -4.21 18.87
N GLY A 749 -14.70 -3.31 19.63
CA GLY A 749 -15.83 -2.49 19.17
C GLY A 749 -17.19 -3.21 19.11
N THR A 750 -17.28 -4.47 19.54
CA THR A 750 -18.56 -5.22 19.55
C THR A 750 -19.24 -5.31 20.93
N GLY A 751 -18.58 -4.90 22.02
CA GLY A 751 -19.14 -4.94 23.38
C GLY A 751 -18.65 -3.81 24.29
N ALA A 752 -19.54 -3.23 25.09
CA ALA A 752 -19.22 -2.15 26.01
C ALA A 752 -18.47 -2.66 27.27
N GLY A 753 -17.13 -2.54 27.27
CA GLY A 753 -16.27 -2.57 28.47
C GLY A 753 -15.95 -3.95 29.06
N ALA A 754 -14.79 -4.05 29.74
CA ALA A 754 -14.21 -5.29 30.29
C ALA A 754 -15.19 -6.05 31.21
N ASN A 755 -15.64 -7.22 30.74
CA ASN A 755 -16.88 -7.78 31.23
C ASN A 755 -16.74 -8.77 32.40
N GLY A 756 -15.59 -9.40 32.69
CA GLY A 756 -15.46 -10.28 33.88
C GLY A 756 -16.54 -11.37 34.04
N PHE A 757 -17.15 -11.85 32.94
CA PHE A 757 -18.34 -12.71 32.95
C PHE A 757 -18.03 -14.18 32.64
N VAL A 758 -18.92 -15.07 33.08
CA VAL A 758 -18.75 -16.54 33.08
C VAL A 758 -19.23 -17.16 31.77
N VAL A 759 -18.41 -18.03 31.16
CA VAL A 759 -18.81 -18.89 30.03
C VAL A 759 -19.60 -20.08 30.57
N ALA A 760 -20.87 -20.21 30.15
CA ALA A 760 -21.74 -21.30 30.57
C ALA A 760 -21.90 -22.33 29.44
N ARG A 761 -21.75 -23.61 29.78
CA ARG A 761 -21.96 -24.74 28.86
C ARG A 761 -23.44 -25.04 28.65
#